data_AF-A0AAN7HDH8-F1
#
_entry.id   AF-A0AAN7HDH8-F1
#
_cell.length_a   1.000
_cell.length_b   1.000
_cell.length_c   1.000
_cell.angle_alpha   90.00
_cell.angle_beta   90.00
_cell.angle_gamma   90.00
#
_symmetry.space_group_name_H-M   'P 1'
#
loop_
_entity.id
_entity.type
_entity.pdbx_description
1 polymer ?
#
loop_
_entity_poly.entity_id
_entity_poly.type
_entity_poly.pdbx_seq_one_letter_code
_entity_poly.pdbx_strand_id
1 'polypeptide(L)'
;MDILQRLARFLDRPLFPWKKLIIGFSIGQYVFEALLGFRQYRVLQRTKPPKVLEHEVSQEVFEKSQAYGRAKAKFQAVSGLYGQLQNLAFYHFDVLPKLWSWTGNLLLRFAPARFTGEISHSIVFILAFIVIHQILSLPTSIYNTFVLEEKFGFNKQTPKLFVTDLIKTNILAFVFAPPILAGFLSIIKKTGNQFFYYLWMFGAALQVFMITIYPIVILPLFNKLSPLEEGKLKTDVEDLAKKLKFPLHELYVIDGSKRSAHSNAYFFGLPWKKHIVIYDTLIEKSENDEVIAVLAHELGHWSLGHTTKLFGISQAHFFYIFALFSVFVNNNSLYADFGFTKEHPIIVGFLLFSDILGPMDNVIKLLMNILSRRFEFQADAFANNLGYNTELSRSLIKLQIQNLSTMDADWMFASYHFSHPILSERLKALNWQPTQKVEAKAAEKAEGKEDESRRVGQTLTLVQLSRLYWQLEKAFRQLPASRKACSGDDPEVVKTSGRIYPRRRRIAITRQGIGSRSPLLQAMLRRPTVQQIPRCAPATASNTAAARSPKSTFSHLPTLRPTLFNTTPSSPSVFRAPNQTLLSRQPTTTAATTSETLDLLAKSSITSHPALAGCASQIRCGPRPTMANASRLIQKRRHGFLSRVKTQNGRKTLARRRAKGRKKLSA
;
A
#
# COMPACT_ATOMS: atom_id res chain seq x y z
N MET A 1 -16.72 -29.72 3.17
CA MET A 1 -16.41 -30.24 1.82
C MET A 1 -17.59 -30.12 0.87
N ASP A 2 -18.73 -30.78 1.11
CA ASP A 2 -19.91 -30.77 0.21
C ASP A 2 -20.34 -29.36 -0.26
N ILE A 3 -20.43 -28.38 0.65
CA ILE A 3 -20.78 -26.98 0.30
C ILE A 3 -19.83 -26.38 -0.76
N LEU A 4 -18.51 -26.59 -0.64
CA LEU A 4 -17.53 -26.07 -1.61
C LEU A 4 -17.67 -26.78 -2.97
N GLN A 5 -17.98 -28.08 -2.97
CA GLN A 5 -18.20 -28.86 -4.20
C GLN A 5 -19.54 -28.52 -4.89
N ARG A 6 -20.58 -28.15 -4.12
CA ARG A 6 -21.84 -27.60 -4.66
C ARG A 6 -21.60 -26.21 -5.26
N LEU A 7 -20.86 -25.35 -4.56
CA LEU A 7 -20.51 -24.02 -5.05
C LEU A 7 -19.65 -24.10 -6.33
N ALA A 8 -18.66 -25.00 -6.39
CA ALA A 8 -17.83 -25.20 -7.57
C ALA A 8 -18.67 -25.59 -8.80
N ARG A 9 -19.56 -26.57 -8.65
CA ARG A 9 -20.50 -26.99 -9.73
C ARG A 9 -21.51 -25.90 -10.12
N PHE A 10 -21.93 -25.05 -9.18
CA PHE A 10 -22.84 -23.94 -9.48
C PHE A 10 -22.15 -22.81 -10.26
N LEU A 11 -20.88 -22.55 -9.95
CA LEU A 11 -20.08 -21.52 -10.61
C LEU A 11 -19.49 -22.00 -11.94
N ASP A 12 -19.10 -23.26 -12.07
CA ASP A 12 -18.60 -23.84 -13.33
C ASP A 12 -19.73 -24.21 -14.30
N ARG A 13 -20.45 -23.20 -14.77
CA ARG A 13 -21.48 -23.33 -15.81
C ARG A 13 -20.98 -22.76 -17.14
N PRO A 14 -21.29 -23.40 -18.29
CA PRO A 14 -20.88 -22.88 -19.59
C PRO A 14 -21.42 -21.47 -19.81
N LEU A 15 -20.62 -20.62 -20.45
CA LEU A 15 -20.94 -19.22 -20.74
C LEU A 15 -21.18 -18.32 -19.50
N PHE A 16 -20.69 -18.69 -18.31
CA PHE A 16 -20.62 -17.75 -17.20
C PHE A 16 -19.71 -16.55 -17.58
N PRO A 17 -20.17 -15.29 -17.49
CA PRO A 17 -19.44 -14.13 -18.01
C PRO A 17 -18.37 -13.62 -17.02
N TRP A 18 -17.40 -14.45 -16.69
CA TRP A 18 -16.34 -14.18 -15.70
C TRP A 18 -15.55 -12.91 -16.01
N LYS A 19 -15.12 -12.74 -17.27
CA LYS A 19 -14.36 -11.60 -17.76
C LYS A 19 -15.14 -10.30 -17.61
N LYS A 20 -16.46 -10.31 -17.90
CA LYS A 20 -17.33 -9.14 -17.68
C LYS A 20 -17.53 -8.84 -16.20
N LEU A 21 -17.64 -9.86 -15.36
CA LEU A 21 -17.80 -9.72 -13.91
C LEU A 21 -16.54 -9.13 -13.25
N ILE A 22 -15.35 -9.66 -13.57
CA ILE A 22 -14.07 -9.16 -13.06
C ILE A 22 -13.81 -7.71 -13.53
N ILE A 23 -14.03 -7.41 -14.82
CA ILE A 23 -13.94 -6.04 -15.35
C ILE A 23 -14.94 -5.12 -14.65
N GLY A 24 -16.18 -5.55 -14.44
CA GLY A 24 -17.21 -4.80 -13.73
C GLY A 24 -16.84 -4.49 -12.28
N PHE A 25 -16.29 -5.47 -11.56
CA PHE A 25 -15.78 -5.28 -10.19
C PHE A 25 -14.59 -4.31 -10.16
N SER A 26 -13.62 -4.45 -11.06
CA SER A 26 -12.46 -3.55 -11.16
C SER A 26 -12.88 -2.09 -11.43
N ILE A 27 -13.80 -1.87 -12.39
CA ILE A 27 -14.35 -0.54 -12.69
C ILE A 27 -15.14 0.01 -11.49
N GLY A 28 -16.00 -0.81 -10.87
CA GLY A 28 -16.79 -0.40 -9.70
C GLY A 28 -15.91 0.02 -8.52
N GLN A 29 -14.84 -0.74 -8.25
CA GLN A 29 -13.83 -0.43 -7.23
C GLN A 29 -13.08 0.87 -7.57
N TYR A 30 -12.62 1.04 -8.81
CA TYR A 30 -11.97 2.28 -9.25
C TYR A 30 -12.87 3.51 -9.09
N VAL A 31 -14.14 3.42 -9.49
CA VAL A 31 -15.12 4.51 -9.32
C VAL A 31 -15.35 4.81 -7.83
N PHE A 32 -15.48 3.77 -6.99
CA PHE A 32 -15.62 3.93 -5.55
C PHE A 32 -14.42 4.65 -4.92
N GLU A 33 -13.19 4.20 -5.18
CA GLU A 33 -11.99 4.85 -4.65
C GLU A 33 -11.79 6.27 -5.23
N ALA A 34 -12.15 6.52 -6.49
CA ALA A 34 -12.13 7.85 -7.08
C ALA A 34 -13.13 8.81 -6.41
N LEU A 35 -14.33 8.33 -6.05
CA LEU A 35 -15.31 9.10 -5.29
C LEU A 35 -14.79 9.44 -3.88
N LEU A 36 -14.16 8.49 -3.18
CA LEU A 36 -13.53 8.75 -1.88
C LEU A 36 -12.39 9.78 -2.02
N GLY A 37 -11.50 9.62 -2.99
CA GLY A 37 -10.41 10.57 -3.27
C GLY A 37 -10.92 11.97 -3.60
N PHE A 38 -12.04 12.09 -4.32
CA PHE A 38 -12.69 13.37 -4.61
C PHE A 38 -13.29 14.03 -3.36
N ARG A 39 -13.91 13.26 -2.46
CA ARG A 39 -14.39 13.77 -1.15
C ARG A 39 -13.22 14.31 -0.33
N GLN A 40 -12.13 13.56 -0.23
CA GLN A 40 -10.91 14.00 0.46
C GLN A 40 -10.31 15.24 -0.20
N TYR A 41 -10.28 15.33 -1.53
CA TYR A 41 -9.77 16.50 -2.23
C TYR A 41 -10.52 17.79 -1.87
N ARG A 42 -11.84 17.72 -1.63
CA ARG A 42 -12.64 18.85 -1.13
C ARG A 42 -12.25 19.27 0.29
N VAL A 43 -11.95 18.32 1.18
CA VAL A 43 -11.41 18.64 2.52
C VAL A 43 -10.04 19.30 2.40
N LEU A 44 -9.21 18.83 1.46
CA LEU A 44 -7.89 19.41 1.17
C LEU A 44 -7.92 20.80 0.49
N GLN A 45 -9.11 21.35 0.21
CA GLN A 45 -9.30 22.73 -0.27
C GLN A 45 -9.60 23.71 0.88
N ARG A 46 -9.79 23.24 2.12
CA ARG A 46 -10.00 24.10 3.30
C ARG A 46 -8.76 24.96 3.55
N THR A 47 -8.98 26.21 3.91
CA THR A 47 -7.92 27.23 4.12
C THR A 47 -7.53 27.44 5.57
N LYS A 48 -8.25 26.85 6.54
CA LYS A 48 -7.97 26.97 7.97
C LYS A 48 -7.68 25.59 8.59
N PRO A 49 -6.76 25.50 9.56
CA PRO A 49 -6.52 24.27 10.32
C PRO A 49 -7.77 23.87 11.15
N PRO A 50 -7.89 22.58 11.53
CA PRO A 50 -8.86 22.16 12.54
C PRO A 50 -8.62 22.88 13.87
N LYS A 51 -9.69 23.23 14.60
CA LYS A 51 -9.62 23.93 15.90
C LYS A 51 -8.65 23.29 16.91
N VAL A 52 -8.53 21.96 16.90
CA VAL A 52 -7.63 21.20 17.79
C VAL A 52 -6.13 21.48 17.49
N LEU A 53 -5.81 21.90 16.26
CA LEU A 53 -4.44 22.15 15.78
C LEU A 53 -4.16 23.64 15.51
N GLU A 54 -5.15 24.52 15.70
CA GLU A 54 -5.08 25.95 15.39
C GLU A 54 -4.02 26.71 16.20
N HIS A 55 -3.66 26.19 17.38
CA HIS A 55 -2.59 26.74 18.23
C HIS A 55 -1.23 26.03 18.05
N GLU A 56 -1.20 24.86 17.40
CA GLU A 56 -0.03 23.99 17.29
C GLU A 56 0.64 24.05 15.90
N VAL A 57 -0.12 24.42 14.87
CA VAL A 57 0.31 24.40 13.46
C VAL A 57 0.20 25.80 12.87
N SER A 58 1.32 26.36 12.42
CA SER A 58 1.31 27.65 11.73
C SER A 58 0.57 27.58 10.39
N GLN A 59 -0.03 28.71 9.98
CA GLN A 59 -0.78 28.80 8.72
C GLN A 59 0.08 28.41 7.51
N GLU A 60 1.37 28.76 7.49
CA GLU A 60 2.31 28.40 6.41
C GLU A 60 2.53 26.87 6.34
N VAL A 61 2.71 26.21 7.48
CA VAL A 61 2.86 24.74 7.55
C VAL A 61 1.56 24.05 7.13
N PHE A 62 0.41 24.57 7.56
CA PHE A 62 -0.90 24.06 7.13
C PHE A 62 -1.07 24.18 5.61
N GLU A 63 -0.75 25.34 5.02
CA GLU A 63 -0.85 25.54 3.57
C GLU A 63 0.12 24.65 2.76
N LYS A 64 1.34 24.42 3.28
CA LYS A 64 2.29 23.45 2.69
C LYS A 64 1.77 22.01 2.76
N SER A 65 1.24 21.58 3.91
CA SER A 65 0.58 20.27 4.09
C SER A 65 -0.59 20.11 3.12
N GLN A 66 -1.47 21.11 3.02
CA GLN A 66 -2.60 21.08 2.10
C GLN A 66 -2.16 21.07 0.62
N ALA A 67 -1.11 21.81 0.26
CA ALA A 67 -0.55 21.77 -1.09
C ALA A 67 0.05 20.38 -1.43
N TYR A 68 0.70 19.72 -0.48
CA TYR A 68 1.24 18.36 -0.61
C TYR A 68 0.13 17.32 -0.74
N GLY A 69 -0.87 17.35 0.15
CA GLY A 69 -2.05 16.50 0.08
C GLY A 69 -2.80 16.65 -1.26
N ARG A 70 -3.02 17.88 -1.73
CA ARG A 70 -3.63 18.13 -3.05
C ARG A 70 -2.75 17.62 -4.20
N ALA A 71 -1.43 17.67 -4.10
CA ALA A 71 -0.53 17.13 -5.12
C ALA A 71 -0.59 15.59 -5.15
N LYS A 72 -0.58 14.93 -3.98
CA LYS A 72 -0.78 13.48 -3.83
C LYS A 72 -2.12 13.02 -4.38
N ALA A 73 -3.22 13.68 -4.02
CA ALA A 73 -4.55 13.34 -4.50
C ALA A 73 -4.68 13.49 -6.04
N LYS A 74 -4.11 14.54 -6.63
CA LYS A 74 -4.04 14.68 -8.10
C LYS A 74 -3.21 13.58 -8.75
N PHE A 75 -2.06 13.24 -8.18
CA PHE A 75 -1.23 12.14 -8.68
C PHE A 75 -1.97 10.80 -8.61
N GLN A 76 -2.59 10.47 -7.46
CA GLN A 76 -3.38 9.25 -7.26
C GLN A 76 -4.53 9.13 -8.27
N ALA A 77 -5.24 10.22 -8.57
CA ALA A 77 -6.30 10.19 -9.58
C ALA A 77 -5.77 9.85 -11.00
N VAL A 78 -4.63 10.42 -11.38
CA VAL A 78 -4.00 10.19 -12.69
C VAL A 78 -3.34 8.82 -12.78
N SER A 79 -2.57 8.41 -11.76
CA SER A 79 -1.90 7.10 -11.73
C SER A 79 -2.90 5.96 -11.58
N GLY A 80 -3.99 6.16 -10.82
CA GLY A 80 -5.11 5.24 -10.73
C GLY A 80 -5.84 5.08 -12.07
N LEU A 81 -6.10 6.18 -12.80
CA LEU A 81 -6.69 6.11 -14.15
C LEU A 81 -5.76 5.37 -15.12
N TYR A 82 -4.47 5.66 -15.10
CA TYR A 82 -3.46 4.97 -15.91
C TYR A 82 -3.43 3.46 -15.60
N GLY A 83 -3.42 3.07 -14.32
CA GLY A 83 -3.50 1.67 -13.91
C GLY A 83 -4.81 0.98 -14.31
N GLN A 84 -5.94 1.69 -14.23
CA GLN A 84 -7.23 1.16 -14.67
C GLN A 84 -7.26 0.94 -16.19
N LEU A 85 -6.74 1.88 -16.99
CA LEU A 85 -6.61 1.72 -18.44
C LEU A 85 -5.69 0.56 -18.81
N GLN A 86 -4.58 0.38 -18.07
CA GLN A 86 -3.72 -0.79 -18.22
C GLN A 86 -4.47 -2.09 -17.93
N ASN A 87 -5.26 -2.16 -16.85
CA ASN A 87 -6.02 -3.36 -16.53
C ASN A 87 -7.08 -3.70 -17.59
N LEU A 88 -7.84 -2.69 -18.02
CA LEU A 88 -8.84 -2.85 -19.08
C LEU A 88 -8.19 -3.34 -20.38
N ALA A 89 -7.04 -2.77 -20.77
CA ALA A 89 -6.27 -3.25 -21.91
C ALA A 89 -5.75 -4.70 -21.71
N PHE A 90 -5.27 -5.02 -20.50
CA PHE A 90 -4.70 -6.33 -20.17
C PHE A 90 -5.71 -7.47 -20.36
N TYR A 91 -6.96 -7.30 -19.91
CA TYR A 91 -8.03 -8.26 -20.17
C TYR A 91 -8.62 -8.14 -21.59
N HIS A 92 -8.82 -6.92 -22.11
CA HIS A 92 -9.45 -6.74 -23.43
C HIS A 92 -8.61 -7.34 -24.57
N PHE A 93 -7.28 -7.24 -24.48
CA PHE A 93 -6.36 -7.82 -25.45
C PHE A 93 -5.89 -9.24 -25.12
N ASP A 94 -6.48 -9.90 -24.11
CA ASP A 94 -6.14 -11.27 -23.68
C ASP A 94 -4.63 -11.46 -23.51
N VAL A 95 -4.02 -10.59 -22.69
CA VAL A 95 -2.56 -10.58 -22.49
C VAL A 95 -2.09 -11.81 -21.70
N LEU A 96 -2.92 -12.38 -20.81
CA LEU A 96 -2.58 -13.60 -20.06
C LEU A 96 -2.23 -14.81 -20.97
N PRO A 97 -3.11 -15.30 -21.87
CA PRO A 97 -2.78 -16.44 -22.73
C PRO A 97 -1.65 -16.13 -23.72
N LYS A 98 -1.55 -14.88 -24.20
CA LYS A 98 -0.44 -14.44 -25.07
C LYS A 98 0.90 -14.49 -24.34
N LEU A 99 0.96 -13.98 -23.11
CA LEU A 99 2.14 -14.01 -22.26
C LEU A 99 2.52 -15.45 -21.87
N TRP A 100 1.53 -16.29 -21.55
CA TRP A 100 1.72 -17.71 -21.26
C TRP A 100 2.33 -18.44 -22.46
N SER A 101 1.77 -18.29 -23.66
CA SER A 101 2.33 -18.86 -24.89
C SER A 101 3.75 -18.35 -25.18
N TRP A 102 4.00 -17.05 -25.00
CA TRP A 102 5.32 -16.46 -25.20
C TRP A 102 6.38 -17.01 -24.21
N THR A 103 6.07 -17.14 -22.92
CA THR A 103 7.01 -17.73 -21.95
C THR A 103 7.20 -19.23 -22.14
N GLY A 104 6.19 -19.95 -22.64
CA GLY A 104 6.32 -21.37 -23.00
C GLY A 104 7.29 -21.57 -24.17
N ASN A 105 7.13 -20.75 -25.22
CA ASN A 105 8.07 -20.71 -26.33
C ASN A 105 9.50 -20.32 -25.91
N LEU A 106 9.64 -19.38 -24.96
CA LEU A 106 10.94 -18.99 -24.41
C LEU A 106 11.59 -20.16 -23.64
N LEU A 107 10.81 -20.85 -22.80
CA LEU A 107 11.26 -22.02 -22.04
C LEU A 107 11.74 -23.13 -22.96
N LEU A 108 10.95 -23.50 -23.98
CA LEU A 108 11.30 -24.55 -24.95
C LEU A 108 12.56 -24.24 -25.78
N ARG A 109 12.89 -22.95 -25.99
CA ARG A 109 14.08 -22.53 -26.75
C ARG A 109 15.36 -22.51 -25.91
N PHE A 110 15.28 -22.16 -24.63
CA PHE A 110 16.45 -21.86 -23.81
C PHE A 110 16.65 -22.79 -22.59
N ALA A 111 15.62 -23.52 -22.15
CA ALA A 111 15.73 -24.41 -21.01
C ALA A 111 16.01 -25.87 -21.44
N PRO A 112 16.93 -26.58 -20.77
CA PRO A 112 17.11 -28.02 -20.95
C PRO A 112 15.81 -28.81 -20.75
N ALA A 113 15.65 -29.92 -21.46
CA ALA A 113 14.42 -30.74 -21.48
C ALA A 113 13.85 -31.10 -20.10
N ARG A 114 14.70 -31.25 -19.07
CA ARG A 114 14.27 -31.49 -17.66
C ARG A 114 13.44 -30.37 -17.03
N PHE A 115 13.40 -29.18 -17.63
CA PHE A 115 12.70 -27.99 -17.13
C PHE A 115 11.51 -27.59 -18.02
N THR A 116 10.93 -28.50 -18.82
CA THR A 116 9.79 -28.21 -19.71
C THR A 116 8.41 -28.40 -19.08
N GLY A 117 8.34 -28.77 -17.80
CA GLY A 117 7.07 -28.97 -17.08
C GLY A 117 6.37 -27.68 -16.67
N GLU A 118 5.05 -27.74 -16.42
CA GLU A 118 4.19 -26.61 -16.03
C GLU A 118 4.74 -25.78 -14.86
N ILE A 119 5.44 -26.40 -13.90
CA ILE A 119 6.04 -25.66 -12.77
C ILE A 119 7.13 -24.70 -13.26
N SER A 120 8.03 -25.16 -14.14
CA SER A 120 9.09 -24.34 -14.71
C SER A 120 8.52 -23.25 -15.63
N HIS A 121 7.49 -23.57 -16.42
CA HIS A 121 6.76 -22.59 -17.23
C HIS A 121 6.07 -21.54 -16.35
N SER A 122 5.37 -21.95 -15.29
CA SER A 122 4.74 -21.06 -14.31
C SER A 122 5.73 -20.11 -13.64
N ILE A 123 6.95 -20.59 -13.35
CA ILE A 123 8.03 -19.76 -12.82
C ILE A 123 8.45 -18.71 -13.87
N VAL A 124 8.80 -19.11 -15.09
CA VAL A 124 9.21 -18.15 -16.14
C VAL A 124 8.08 -17.15 -16.45
N PHE A 125 6.83 -17.60 -16.47
CA PHE A 125 5.63 -16.77 -16.60
C PHE A 125 5.53 -15.71 -15.50
N ILE A 126 5.62 -16.10 -14.21
CA ILE A 126 5.55 -15.13 -13.10
C ILE A 126 6.75 -14.18 -13.09
N LEU A 127 7.96 -14.65 -13.38
CA LEU A 127 9.14 -13.77 -13.45
C LEU A 127 9.02 -12.74 -14.59
N ALA A 128 8.56 -13.17 -15.77
CA ALA A 128 8.29 -12.26 -16.89
C ALA A 128 7.16 -11.27 -16.56
N PHE A 129 6.07 -11.74 -15.95
CA PHE A 129 4.95 -10.91 -15.52
C PHE A 129 5.41 -9.81 -14.56
N ILE A 130 6.22 -10.15 -13.55
CA ILE A 130 6.79 -9.19 -12.59
C ILE A 130 7.61 -8.11 -13.31
N VAL A 131 8.47 -8.49 -14.26
CA VAL A 131 9.28 -7.53 -15.03
C VAL A 131 8.42 -6.61 -15.89
N ILE A 132 7.45 -7.17 -16.63
CA ILE A 132 6.56 -6.38 -17.50
C ILE A 132 5.75 -5.39 -16.65
N HIS A 133 5.15 -5.84 -15.54
CA HIS A 133 4.38 -4.98 -14.65
C HIS A 133 5.25 -3.89 -13.99
N GLN A 134 6.50 -4.20 -13.65
CA GLN A 134 7.46 -3.22 -13.15
C GLN A 134 7.84 -2.16 -14.20
N ILE A 135 8.04 -2.55 -15.45
CA ILE A 135 8.30 -1.60 -16.55
C ILE A 135 7.09 -0.68 -16.76
N LEU A 136 5.88 -1.25 -16.74
CA LEU A 136 4.62 -0.52 -16.91
C LEU A 136 4.32 0.47 -15.77
N SER A 137 4.79 0.20 -14.54
CA SER A 137 4.68 1.07 -13.36
C SER A 137 5.89 2.00 -13.14
N LEU A 138 6.95 1.86 -13.94
CA LEU A 138 8.15 2.70 -13.83
C LEU A 138 7.86 4.20 -14.02
N PRO A 139 7.02 4.65 -14.98
CA PRO A 139 6.74 6.08 -15.17
C PRO A 139 6.09 6.75 -13.95
N THR A 140 5.11 6.08 -13.32
CA THR A 140 4.43 6.59 -12.12
C THR A 140 5.36 6.59 -10.91
N SER A 141 6.19 5.55 -10.75
CA SER A 141 7.20 5.48 -9.68
C SER A 141 8.29 6.55 -9.79
N ILE A 142 8.78 6.82 -11.00
CA ILE A 142 9.73 7.90 -11.29
C ILE A 142 9.10 9.27 -11.00
N TYR A 143 7.89 9.52 -11.50
CA TYR A 143 7.18 10.78 -11.25
C TYR A 143 6.95 11.01 -9.75
N ASN A 144 6.49 10.00 -9.02
CA ASN A 144 6.29 10.12 -7.58
C ASN A 144 7.59 10.48 -6.86
N THR A 145 8.68 9.78 -7.15
CA THR A 145 9.96 9.95 -6.43
C THR A 145 10.67 11.26 -6.80
N PHE A 146 10.83 11.55 -8.10
CA PHE A 146 11.69 12.63 -8.60
C PHE A 146 10.95 13.91 -9.00
N VAL A 147 9.61 13.93 -8.97
CA VAL A 147 8.81 15.13 -9.23
C VAL A 147 7.92 15.48 -8.06
N LEU A 148 7.12 14.52 -7.55
CA LEU A 148 6.21 14.79 -6.44
C LEU A 148 6.97 14.95 -5.11
N GLU A 149 7.70 13.93 -4.66
CA GLU A 149 8.39 13.96 -3.36
C GLU A 149 9.60 14.93 -3.37
N GLU A 150 10.24 15.13 -4.52
CA GLU A 150 11.30 16.14 -4.69
C GLU A 150 10.75 17.57 -4.52
N LYS A 151 9.58 17.89 -5.10
CA LYS A 151 8.97 19.23 -5.02
C LYS A 151 8.70 19.70 -3.57
N PHE A 152 8.44 18.77 -2.66
CA PHE A 152 8.21 19.07 -1.24
C PHE A 152 9.44 18.79 -0.37
N GLY A 153 10.60 18.53 -0.98
CA GLY A 153 11.87 18.32 -0.29
C GLY A 153 11.97 16.99 0.46
N PHE A 154 11.02 16.06 0.27
CA PHE A 154 11.03 14.76 0.92
C PHE A 154 12.04 13.79 0.29
N ASN A 155 12.16 13.78 -1.04
CA ASN A 155 13.11 12.89 -1.70
C ASN A 155 14.56 13.21 -1.29
N LYS A 156 15.32 12.15 -1.04
CA LYS A 156 16.78 12.14 -0.86
C LYS A 156 17.49 11.08 -1.72
N GLN A 157 16.72 10.31 -2.50
CA GLN A 157 17.24 9.27 -3.38
C GLN A 157 17.86 9.90 -4.64
N THR A 158 19.02 9.39 -5.06
CA THR A 158 19.60 9.72 -6.37
C THR A 158 19.09 8.75 -7.44
N PRO A 159 19.08 9.11 -8.74
CA PRO A 159 18.67 8.19 -9.81
C PRO A 159 19.48 6.90 -9.86
N LYS A 160 20.80 6.98 -9.63
CA LYS A 160 21.67 5.80 -9.49
C LYS A 160 21.20 4.89 -8.36
N LEU A 161 20.72 5.47 -7.26
CA LEU A 161 20.24 4.70 -6.14
C LEU A 161 18.94 3.97 -6.50
N PHE A 162 17.93 4.71 -6.91
CA PHE A 162 16.64 4.18 -7.39
C PHE A 162 16.79 3.00 -8.37
N VAL A 163 17.71 3.07 -9.34
CA VAL A 163 17.99 1.96 -10.27
C VAL A 163 18.71 0.78 -9.61
N THR A 164 19.69 1.02 -8.73
CA THR A 164 20.33 -0.03 -7.93
C THR A 164 19.30 -0.79 -7.08
N ASP A 165 18.28 -0.06 -6.63
CA ASP A 165 17.26 -0.55 -5.71
C ASP A 165 16.26 -1.45 -6.43
N LEU A 166 15.85 -1.02 -7.63
CA LEU A 166 15.05 -1.81 -8.57
C LEU A 166 15.73 -3.15 -8.90
N ILE A 167 17.02 -3.11 -9.25
CA ILE A 167 17.82 -4.30 -9.61
C ILE A 167 17.95 -5.26 -8.43
N LYS A 168 18.31 -4.78 -7.24
CA LYS A 168 18.42 -5.62 -6.03
C LYS A 168 17.08 -6.24 -5.63
N THR A 169 15.98 -5.49 -5.78
CA THR A 169 14.63 -5.99 -5.51
C THR A 169 14.25 -7.12 -6.48
N ASN A 170 14.59 -6.98 -7.77
CA ASN A 170 14.37 -8.03 -8.77
C ASN A 170 15.24 -9.26 -8.51
N ILE A 171 16.52 -9.09 -8.17
CA ILE A 171 17.40 -10.21 -7.80
C ILE A 171 16.81 -10.98 -6.60
N LEU A 172 16.34 -10.26 -5.58
CA LEU A 172 15.70 -10.89 -4.42
C LEU A 172 14.42 -11.66 -4.84
N ALA A 173 13.56 -11.05 -5.66
CA ALA A 173 12.37 -11.72 -6.19
C ALA A 173 12.74 -12.97 -7.02
N PHE A 174 13.78 -12.90 -7.83
CA PHE A 174 14.22 -14.00 -8.70
C PHE A 174 14.91 -15.13 -7.92
N VAL A 175 15.48 -14.84 -6.75
CA VAL A 175 16.04 -15.87 -5.86
C VAL A 175 14.94 -16.54 -5.03
N PHE A 176 14.00 -15.77 -4.47
CA PHE A 176 12.99 -16.30 -3.54
C PHE A 176 11.72 -16.81 -4.22
N ALA A 177 11.22 -16.18 -5.29
CA ALA A 177 9.96 -16.58 -5.91
C ALA A 177 10.00 -17.98 -6.55
N PRO A 178 11.04 -18.40 -7.28
CA PRO A 178 11.07 -19.74 -7.90
C PRO A 178 10.95 -20.91 -6.91
N PRO A 179 11.72 -21.02 -5.80
CA PRO A 179 11.56 -22.13 -4.86
C PRO A 179 10.22 -22.07 -4.12
N ILE A 180 9.72 -20.88 -3.78
CA ILE A 180 8.41 -20.70 -3.15
C ILE A 180 7.29 -21.18 -4.08
N LEU A 181 7.31 -20.74 -5.34
CA LEU A 181 6.30 -21.09 -6.34
C LEU A 181 6.40 -22.58 -6.75
N ALA A 182 7.61 -23.13 -6.84
CA ALA A 182 7.81 -24.56 -7.05
C ALA A 182 7.20 -25.39 -5.90
N GLY A 183 7.42 -25.00 -4.64
CA GLY A 183 6.79 -25.63 -3.47
C GLY A 183 5.26 -25.52 -3.51
N PHE A 184 4.74 -24.31 -3.71
CA PHE A 184 3.31 -24.02 -3.83
C PHE A 184 2.61 -24.92 -4.87
N LEU A 185 3.11 -24.93 -6.12
CA LEU A 185 2.53 -25.72 -7.21
C LEU A 185 2.72 -27.23 -7.00
N SER A 186 3.86 -27.65 -6.44
CA SER A 186 4.11 -29.06 -6.13
C SER A 186 3.15 -29.60 -5.07
N ILE A 187 2.80 -28.80 -4.06
CA ILE A 187 1.83 -29.19 -3.04
C ILE A 187 0.47 -29.44 -3.69
N ILE A 188 -0.04 -28.47 -4.48
CA ILE A 188 -1.35 -28.58 -5.13
C ILE A 188 -1.42 -29.82 -6.02
N LYS A 189 -0.40 -30.03 -6.86
CA LYS A 189 -0.33 -31.19 -7.76
C LYS A 189 -0.25 -32.55 -7.04
N LYS A 190 0.42 -32.62 -5.88
CA LYS A 190 0.60 -33.88 -5.13
C LYS A 190 -0.54 -34.23 -4.19
N THR A 191 -1.30 -33.25 -3.71
CA THR A 191 -2.26 -33.45 -2.60
C THR A 191 -3.73 -33.36 -3.01
N GLY A 192 -4.01 -32.98 -4.27
CA GLY A 192 -5.36 -32.96 -4.82
C GLY A 192 -6.35 -32.18 -3.94
N ASN A 193 -7.53 -32.73 -3.69
CA ASN A 193 -8.61 -32.03 -2.96
C ASN A 193 -8.27 -31.60 -1.52
N GLN A 194 -7.16 -32.06 -0.92
CA GLN A 194 -6.72 -31.64 0.41
C GLN A 194 -5.65 -30.54 0.38
N PHE A 195 -5.31 -30.01 -0.80
CA PHE A 195 -4.17 -29.10 -0.95
C PHE A 195 -4.21 -27.90 -0.01
N PHE A 196 -5.39 -27.34 0.27
CA PHE A 196 -5.50 -26.11 1.04
C PHE A 196 -5.00 -26.26 2.49
N TYR A 197 -5.10 -27.45 3.10
CA TYR A 197 -4.49 -27.70 4.42
C TYR A 197 -2.96 -27.68 4.36
N TYR A 198 -2.37 -28.38 3.39
CA TYR A 198 -0.91 -28.44 3.21
C TYR A 198 -0.32 -27.12 2.73
N LEU A 199 -1.06 -26.39 1.88
CA LEU A 199 -0.70 -25.08 1.36
C LEU A 199 -0.82 -24.01 2.44
N TRP A 200 -1.85 -24.10 3.28
CA TRP A 200 -1.95 -23.33 4.51
C TRP A 200 -0.78 -23.63 5.43
N MET A 201 -0.43 -24.90 5.71
CA MET A 201 0.74 -25.23 6.54
C MET A 201 2.08 -24.79 5.92
N PHE A 202 2.25 -24.86 4.60
CA PHE A 202 3.47 -24.41 3.91
C PHE A 202 3.61 -22.88 3.94
N GLY A 203 2.54 -22.16 3.63
CA GLY A 203 2.44 -20.72 3.91
C GLY A 203 2.74 -20.48 5.38
N ALA A 204 2.10 -21.24 6.27
CA ALA A 204 2.26 -21.25 7.71
C ALA A 204 3.54 -21.92 8.23
N ALA A 205 4.59 -21.97 7.40
CA ALA A 205 5.97 -22.19 7.82
C ALA A 205 6.89 -21.16 7.14
N LEU A 206 6.76 -20.99 5.82
CA LEU A 206 7.47 -20.01 5.00
C LEU A 206 7.33 -18.58 5.54
N GLN A 207 6.18 -18.29 6.13
CA GLN A 207 5.84 -16.98 6.68
C GLN A 207 6.75 -16.78 7.97
N VAL A 208 6.97 -17.74 8.89
CA VAL A 208 7.85 -17.63 10.11
C VAL A 208 9.28 -17.42 9.68
N PHE A 209 9.69 -18.23 8.72
CA PHE A 209 10.99 -18.12 8.10
C PHE A 209 11.22 -16.69 7.60
N MET A 210 10.29 -16.14 6.82
CA MET A 210 10.42 -14.78 6.28
C MET A 210 10.25 -13.66 7.33
N ILE A 211 9.47 -13.83 8.42
CA ILE A 211 9.43 -12.85 9.54
C ILE A 211 10.81 -12.69 10.17
N THR A 212 11.55 -13.80 10.26
CA THR A 212 12.84 -13.91 10.94
C THR A 212 13.98 -13.48 10.03
N ILE A 213 13.97 -13.98 8.78
CA ILE A 213 15.00 -13.73 7.78
C ILE A 213 14.94 -12.31 7.20
N TYR A 214 13.76 -11.68 7.14
CA TYR A 214 13.64 -10.35 6.54
C TYR A 214 14.49 -9.27 7.23
N PRO A 215 14.39 -9.03 8.54
CA PRO A 215 15.21 -8.00 9.18
C PRO A 215 16.69 -8.39 9.31
N ILE A 216 17.02 -9.68 9.31
CA ILE A 216 18.40 -10.19 9.50
C ILE A 216 19.19 -10.22 8.19
N VAL A 217 18.58 -10.68 7.10
CA VAL A 217 19.25 -10.94 5.82
C VAL A 217 18.81 -9.95 4.75
N ILE A 218 17.51 -9.67 4.64
CA ILE A 218 16.98 -8.85 3.54
C ILE A 218 17.26 -7.38 3.82
N LEU A 219 16.74 -6.83 4.93
CA LEU A 219 16.84 -5.41 5.29
C LEU A 219 18.28 -4.85 5.23
N PRO A 220 19.34 -5.54 5.70
CA PRO A 220 20.71 -5.01 5.64
C PRO A 220 21.32 -4.92 4.22
N LEU A 221 20.72 -5.57 3.21
CA LEU A 221 21.10 -5.37 1.80
C LEU A 221 20.65 -4.00 1.26
N PHE A 222 19.69 -3.38 1.95
CA PHE A 222 19.02 -2.15 1.55
C PHE A 222 19.47 -0.98 2.42
N ASN A 223 19.42 -1.11 3.74
CA ASN A 223 19.72 -0.05 4.69
C ASN A 223 20.84 -0.47 5.65
N LYS A 224 21.64 0.48 6.13
CA LYS A 224 22.62 0.22 7.18
C LYS A 224 21.88 0.24 8.52
N LEU A 225 21.94 -0.87 9.25
CA LEU A 225 21.70 -0.90 10.69
C LEU A 225 23.04 -0.69 11.39
N SER A 226 23.09 0.25 12.35
CA SER A 226 24.20 0.40 13.30
C SER A 226 23.65 0.31 14.71
N PRO A 227 24.40 -0.20 15.71
CA PRO A 227 24.03 -0.06 17.11
C PRO A 227 23.75 1.41 17.47
N LEU A 228 22.78 1.64 18.37
CA LEU A 228 22.55 2.95 18.96
C LEU A 228 23.76 3.36 19.80
N GLU A 229 24.19 4.62 19.69
CA GLU A 229 25.33 5.15 20.44
C GLU A 229 25.04 5.22 21.94
N GLU A 230 26.08 5.08 22.78
CA GLU A 230 25.95 5.20 24.24
C GLU A 230 25.55 6.63 24.64
N GLY A 231 24.53 6.77 25.48
CA GLY A 231 24.04 8.07 25.96
C GLY A 231 22.64 7.99 26.56
N LYS A 232 22.11 9.13 27.03
CA LYS A 232 20.81 9.23 27.75
C LYS A 232 19.70 8.43 27.06
N LEU A 233 19.49 8.66 25.75
CA LEU A 233 18.44 7.97 24.98
C LEU A 233 18.55 6.45 25.06
N LYS A 234 19.76 5.88 24.98
CA LYS A 234 19.95 4.43 25.05
C LYS A 234 19.59 3.89 26.43
N THR A 235 20.06 4.56 27.49
CA THR A 235 19.73 4.21 28.89
C THR A 235 18.24 4.28 29.16
N ASP A 236 17.57 5.37 28.77
CA ASP A 236 16.14 5.58 28.95
C ASP A 236 15.30 4.49 28.22
N VAL A 237 15.71 4.07 27.01
CA VAL A 237 15.06 2.97 26.28
C VAL A 237 15.28 1.62 26.97
N GLU A 238 16.50 1.34 27.45
CA GLU A 238 16.78 0.11 28.19
C GLU A 238 15.98 0.03 29.49
N ASP A 239 15.82 1.14 30.21
CA ASP A 239 15.06 1.18 31.46
C ASP A 239 13.55 1.09 31.24
N LEU A 240 13.01 1.69 30.17
CA LEU A 240 11.64 1.46 29.73
C LEU A 240 11.41 -0.02 29.36
N ALA A 241 12.35 -0.64 28.63
CA ALA A 241 12.27 -2.05 28.28
C ALA A 241 12.31 -2.97 29.51
N LYS A 242 13.20 -2.70 30.48
CA LYS A 242 13.27 -3.41 31.79
C LYS A 242 11.95 -3.27 32.55
N LYS A 243 11.42 -2.04 32.69
CA LYS A 243 10.14 -1.73 33.37
C LYS A 243 8.98 -2.53 32.78
N LEU A 244 8.94 -2.68 31.45
CA LEU A 244 7.90 -3.43 30.74
C LEU A 244 8.20 -4.93 30.56
N LYS A 245 9.33 -5.43 31.09
CA LYS A 245 9.82 -6.81 30.89
C LYS A 245 9.91 -7.19 29.40
N PHE A 246 10.19 -6.22 28.54
CA PHE A 246 10.40 -6.43 27.11
C PHE A 246 11.73 -7.16 26.89
N PRO A 247 11.78 -8.26 26.12
CA PRO A 247 12.99 -9.05 25.90
C PRO A 247 13.92 -8.38 24.88
N LEU A 248 14.45 -7.22 25.25
CA LEU A 248 15.39 -6.43 24.47
C LEU A 248 16.73 -7.18 24.33
N HIS A 249 17.20 -7.32 23.10
CA HIS A 249 18.52 -7.86 22.76
C HIS A 249 19.48 -6.73 22.37
N GLU A 250 19.14 -5.95 21.34
CA GLU A 250 19.95 -4.84 20.83
C GLU A 250 19.08 -3.68 20.32
N LEU A 251 19.64 -2.48 20.38
CA LEU A 251 19.07 -1.24 19.86
C LEU A 251 19.82 -0.81 18.60
N TYR A 252 19.11 -0.56 17.51
CA TYR A 252 19.69 -0.14 16.23
C TYR A 252 19.16 1.21 15.76
N VAL A 253 20.02 1.95 15.06
CA VAL A 253 19.68 3.10 14.23
C VAL A 253 19.74 2.68 12.75
N ILE A 254 18.70 3.01 11.99
CA ILE A 254 18.61 2.77 10.54
C ILE A 254 18.83 4.07 9.74
N ASP A 255 19.58 3.99 8.63
CA ASP A 255 19.91 5.12 7.75
C ASP A 255 18.74 5.58 6.82
N GLY A 256 17.58 5.88 7.41
CA GLY A 256 16.36 6.29 6.72
C GLY A 256 16.48 7.61 5.95
N SER A 257 17.24 8.58 6.49
CA SER A 257 17.53 9.90 5.89
C SER A 257 18.03 9.82 4.44
N LYS A 258 18.69 8.72 4.09
CA LYS A 258 19.20 8.38 2.75
C LYS A 258 18.12 8.37 1.66
N ARG A 259 16.85 8.28 2.03
CA ARG A 259 15.70 8.10 1.12
C ARG A 259 14.70 9.21 1.19
N SER A 260 14.34 9.53 2.43
CA SER A 260 13.20 10.35 2.76
C SER A 260 13.50 11.07 4.05
N ALA A 261 12.99 12.30 4.18
CA ALA A 261 12.99 13.01 5.45
C ALA A 261 11.97 12.46 6.48
N HIS A 262 11.33 11.31 6.21
CA HIS A 262 10.31 10.69 7.05
C HIS A 262 10.90 9.90 8.22
N SER A 263 10.42 10.22 9.42
CA SER A 263 10.85 9.65 10.70
C SER A 263 9.92 8.51 11.15
N ASN A 264 10.48 7.44 11.74
CA ASN A 264 9.75 6.25 12.19
C ASN A 264 10.55 5.48 13.28
N ALA A 265 9.91 4.56 14.00
CA ALA A 265 10.53 3.55 14.87
C ALA A 265 9.71 2.26 14.80
N TYR A 266 10.33 1.09 14.99
CA TYR A 266 9.62 -0.20 15.09
C TYR A 266 10.48 -1.24 15.81
N PHE A 267 9.87 -2.34 16.27
CA PHE A 267 10.60 -3.51 16.79
C PHE A 267 10.46 -4.74 15.87
N PHE A 268 11.43 -5.66 15.95
CA PHE A 268 11.37 -6.95 15.24
C PHE A 268 11.99 -8.08 16.07
N GLY A 269 11.84 -9.32 15.60
CA GLY A 269 12.51 -10.50 16.16
C GLY A 269 11.57 -11.49 16.85
N LEU A 270 12.13 -12.61 17.25
CA LEU A 270 11.41 -13.75 17.85
C LEU A 270 10.73 -13.33 19.17
N PRO A 271 9.72 -14.06 19.67
CA PRO A 271 9.03 -13.71 20.92
C PRO A 271 9.97 -13.51 22.12
N TRP A 272 11.05 -14.30 22.19
CA TRP A 272 12.04 -14.32 23.29
C TRP A 272 13.30 -13.47 23.06
N LYS A 273 13.51 -12.90 21.86
CA LYS A 273 14.65 -12.02 21.53
C LYS A 273 14.21 -10.95 20.54
N LYS A 274 14.14 -9.69 20.99
CA LYS A 274 13.64 -8.57 20.19
C LYS A 274 14.66 -7.45 20.05
N HIS A 275 14.62 -6.81 18.89
CA HIS A 275 15.46 -5.67 18.55
C HIS A 275 14.55 -4.47 18.29
N ILE A 276 14.95 -3.28 18.72
CA ILE A 276 14.26 -2.03 18.38
C ILE A 276 15.09 -1.30 17.33
N VAL A 277 14.43 -0.75 16.33
CA VAL A 277 15.02 0.04 15.24
C VAL A 277 14.42 1.43 15.26
N ILE A 278 15.27 2.44 15.42
CA ILE A 278 14.90 3.86 15.43
C ILE A 278 15.47 4.50 14.17
N TYR A 279 14.70 5.33 13.47
CA TYR A 279 15.22 6.05 12.30
C TYR A 279 16.14 7.18 12.75
N ASP A 280 17.26 7.36 12.03
CA ASP A 280 18.14 8.52 12.15
C ASP A 280 17.35 9.85 12.18
N THR A 281 16.44 10.03 11.23
CA THR A 281 15.52 11.17 11.12
C THR A 281 14.54 11.34 12.27
N LEU A 282 14.30 10.33 13.11
CA LEU A 282 13.53 10.49 14.35
C LEU A 282 14.42 11.07 15.44
N ILE A 283 15.63 10.52 15.62
CA ILE A 283 16.61 10.97 16.62
C ILE A 283 17.09 12.40 16.34
N GLU A 284 17.34 12.74 15.07
CA GLU A 284 17.80 14.08 14.67
C GLU A 284 16.77 15.19 14.88
N LYS A 285 15.49 14.85 15.04
CA LYS A 285 14.37 15.80 14.96
C LYS A 285 13.42 15.81 16.15
N SER A 286 13.58 14.85 17.06
CA SER A 286 12.81 14.72 18.29
C SER A 286 13.73 14.79 19.50
N GLU A 287 13.21 15.31 20.61
CA GLU A 287 13.91 15.27 21.89
C GLU A 287 13.89 13.83 22.43
N ASN A 288 14.85 13.45 23.27
CA ASN A 288 14.94 12.08 23.77
C ASN A 288 13.61 11.62 24.39
N ASP A 289 12.99 12.46 25.21
CA ASP A 289 11.78 12.16 25.95
C ASP A 289 10.56 11.99 25.00
N GLU A 290 10.53 12.70 23.87
CA GLU A 290 9.58 12.48 22.76
C GLU A 290 9.81 11.12 22.08
N VAL A 291 11.06 10.70 21.88
CA VAL A 291 11.40 9.38 21.31
C VAL A 291 11.02 8.26 22.28
N ILE A 292 11.22 8.44 23.58
CA ILE A 292 10.78 7.49 24.62
C ILE A 292 9.26 7.36 24.62
N ALA A 293 8.51 8.45 24.44
CA ALA A 293 7.05 8.40 24.35
C ALA A 293 6.54 7.65 23.12
N VAL A 294 7.18 7.84 21.95
CA VAL A 294 6.91 7.05 20.74
C VAL A 294 7.21 5.56 20.97
N LEU A 295 8.30 5.24 21.66
CA LEU A 295 8.65 3.86 22.00
C LEU A 295 7.72 3.24 23.06
N ALA A 296 7.16 4.05 23.97
CA ALA A 296 6.13 3.58 24.91
C ALA A 296 4.83 3.18 24.19
N HIS A 297 4.44 3.92 23.15
CA HIS A 297 3.33 3.53 22.27
C HIS A 297 3.64 2.21 21.52
N GLU A 298 4.83 2.08 20.92
CA GLU A 298 5.27 0.84 20.25
C GLU A 298 5.27 -0.39 21.18
N LEU A 299 5.81 -0.23 22.38
CA LEU A 299 5.82 -1.29 23.38
C LEU A 299 4.40 -1.62 23.90
N GLY A 300 3.45 -0.70 23.76
CA GLY A 300 2.02 -0.94 23.95
C GLY A 300 1.45 -1.95 22.94
N HIS A 301 1.83 -1.89 21.66
CA HIS A 301 1.42 -2.89 20.67
C HIS A 301 1.96 -4.29 20.97
N TRP A 302 3.19 -4.37 21.46
CA TRP A 302 3.76 -5.63 21.93
C TRP A 302 3.03 -6.13 23.18
N SER A 303 2.89 -5.29 24.21
CA SER A 303 2.28 -5.64 25.50
C SER A 303 0.83 -6.12 25.35
N LEU A 304 0.05 -5.46 24.49
CA LEU A 304 -1.34 -5.82 24.20
C LEU A 304 -1.46 -6.93 23.12
N GLY A 305 -0.35 -7.47 22.63
CA GLY A 305 -0.32 -8.60 21.70
C GLY A 305 -0.95 -8.32 20.33
N HIS A 306 -0.92 -7.07 19.84
CA HIS A 306 -1.55 -6.69 18.57
C HIS A 306 -0.95 -7.44 17.38
N THR A 307 0.38 -7.57 17.34
CA THR A 307 1.12 -8.39 16.36
C THR A 307 0.62 -9.84 16.33
N THR A 308 0.41 -10.46 17.50
CA THR A 308 -0.13 -11.83 17.63
C THR A 308 -1.60 -11.94 17.22
N LYS A 309 -2.42 -10.93 17.49
CA LYS A 309 -3.83 -10.88 17.06
C LYS A 309 -3.95 -10.75 15.53
N LEU A 310 -3.24 -9.78 14.94
CA LEU A 310 -3.16 -9.59 13.48
C LEU A 310 -2.62 -10.83 12.78
N PHE A 311 -1.64 -11.48 13.40
CA PHE A 311 -1.16 -12.77 12.95
C PHE A 311 -2.28 -13.82 12.88
N GLY A 312 -3.00 -14.07 13.98
CA GLY A 312 -4.04 -15.10 14.02
C GLY A 312 -5.12 -14.86 12.97
N ILE A 313 -5.50 -13.60 12.77
CA ILE A 313 -6.40 -13.15 11.72
C ILE A 313 -5.83 -13.46 10.32
N SER A 314 -4.54 -13.20 10.08
CA SER A 314 -3.89 -13.55 8.80
C SER A 314 -3.93 -15.05 8.51
N GLN A 315 -3.85 -15.90 9.54
CA GLN A 315 -3.94 -17.37 9.36
C GLN A 315 -5.34 -17.83 9.00
N ALA A 316 -6.35 -17.29 9.68
CA ALA A 316 -7.75 -17.57 9.33
C ALA A 316 -8.07 -17.11 7.90
N HIS A 317 -7.57 -15.93 7.51
CA HIS A 317 -7.70 -15.41 6.15
C HIS A 317 -6.98 -16.31 5.12
N PHE A 318 -5.70 -16.66 5.33
CA PHE A 318 -4.98 -17.55 4.41
C PHE A 318 -5.62 -18.94 4.27
N PHE A 319 -6.09 -19.53 5.38
CA PHE A 319 -6.83 -20.78 5.34
C PHE A 319 -8.11 -20.66 4.50
N TYR A 320 -8.89 -19.60 4.73
CA TYR A 320 -10.10 -19.30 3.97
C TYR A 320 -9.82 -19.07 2.48
N ILE A 321 -8.79 -18.31 2.12
CA ILE A 321 -8.40 -18.03 0.73
C ILE A 321 -7.99 -19.33 0.01
N PHE A 322 -7.17 -20.19 0.63
CA PHE A 322 -6.82 -21.48 0.00
C PHE A 322 -7.99 -22.46 -0.07
N ALA A 323 -8.85 -22.50 0.94
CA ALA A 323 -10.06 -23.31 0.90
C ALA A 323 -11.01 -22.84 -0.21
N LEU A 324 -11.18 -21.53 -0.39
CA LEU A 324 -12.01 -20.96 -1.46
C LEU A 324 -11.38 -21.15 -2.84
N PHE A 325 -10.05 -21.11 -2.97
CA PHE A 325 -9.36 -21.40 -4.24
C PHE A 325 -9.67 -22.79 -4.78
N SER A 326 -9.97 -23.77 -3.92
CA SER A 326 -10.38 -25.13 -4.34
C SER A 326 -11.66 -25.16 -5.19
N VAL A 327 -12.49 -24.11 -5.10
CA VAL A 327 -13.71 -23.92 -5.91
C VAL A 327 -13.39 -23.48 -7.35
N PHE A 328 -12.25 -22.83 -7.56
CA PHE A 328 -11.88 -22.19 -8.83
C PHE A 328 -10.73 -22.89 -9.58
N VAL A 329 -9.87 -23.64 -8.88
CA VAL A 329 -8.66 -24.26 -9.44
C VAL A 329 -8.91 -25.15 -10.67
N ASN A 330 -10.09 -25.79 -10.76
CA ASN A 330 -10.52 -26.68 -11.85
C ASN A 330 -11.77 -26.15 -12.58
N ASN A 331 -12.10 -24.86 -12.48
CA ASN A 331 -13.32 -24.28 -13.06
C ASN A 331 -13.13 -24.01 -14.57
N ASN A 332 -13.67 -24.88 -15.42
CA ASN A 332 -13.46 -24.86 -16.86
C ASN A 332 -13.98 -23.56 -17.51
N SER A 333 -15.15 -23.08 -17.07
CA SER A 333 -15.77 -21.85 -17.60
C SER A 333 -14.94 -20.61 -17.31
N LEU A 334 -14.25 -20.56 -16.16
CA LEU A 334 -13.34 -19.46 -15.80
C LEU A 334 -12.13 -19.42 -16.75
N TYR A 335 -11.41 -20.52 -16.90
CA TYR A 335 -10.24 -20.55 -17.79
C TYR A 335 -10.62 -20.27 -19.25
N ALA A 336 -11.73 -20.84 -19.73
CA ALA A 336 -12.19 -20.66 -21.10
C ALA A 336 -12.53 -19.19 -21.45
N ASP A 337 -13.19 -18.44 -20.55
CA ASP A 337 -13.56 -17.02 -20.77
C ASP A 337 -12.34 -16.07 -20.79
N PHE A 338 -11.16 -16.55 -20.35
CA PHE A 338 -9.87 -15.87 -20.46
C PHE A 338 -8.92 -16.49 -21.51
N GLY A 339 -9.45 -17.33 -22.41
CA GLY A 339 -8.72 -17.88 -23.55
C GLY A 339 -7.91 -19.16 -23.27
N PHE A 340 -8.02 -19.73 -22.07
CA PHE A 340 -7.37 -20.99 -21.69
C PHE A 340 -8.35 -22.16 -21.88
N THR A 341 -8.45 -22.68 -23.10
CA THR A 341 -9.42 -23.74 -23.47
C THR A 341 -8.84 -25.16 -23.53
N LYS A 342 -7.50 -25.29 -23.52
CA LYS A 342 -6.79 -26.58 -23.66
C LYS A 342 -6.01 -27.00 -22.41
N GLU A 343 -5.73 -26.05 -21.54
CA GLU A 343 -4.85 -26.20 -20.37
C GLU A 343 -5.39 -25.33 -19.24
N HIS A 344 -5.22 -25.78 -17.99
CA HIS A 344 -5.61 -25.04 -16.80
C HIS A 344 -4.38 -24.82 -15.90
N PRO A 345 -3.48 -23.87 -16.23
CA PRO A 345 -2.28 -23.66 -15.44
C PRO A 345 -2.67 -23.16 -14.05
N ILE A 346 -2.26 -23.87 -12.99
CA ILE A 346 -2.72 -23.62 -11.62
C ILE A 346 -2.40 -22.17 -11.20
N ILE A 347 -1.26 -21.64 -11.65
CA ILE A 347 -0.87 -20.26 -11.36
C ILE A 347 -1.82 -19.24 -11.99
N VAL A 348 -2.24 -19.45 -13.25
CA VAL A 348 -3.18 -18.57 -13.96
C VAL A 348 -4.54 -18.59 -13.27
N GLY A 349 -5.02 -19.76 -12.85
CA GLY A 349 -6.23 -19.88 -12.05
C GLY A 349 -6.14 -19.10 -10.74
N PHE A 350 -4.99 -19.12 -10.06
CA PHE A 350 -4.76 -18.34 -8.83
C PHE A 350 -4.75 -16.82 -9.09
N LEU A 351 -4.23 -16.39 -10.25
CA LEU A 351 -4.26 -14.97 -10.67
C LEU A 351 -5.71 -14.52 -10.87
N LEU A 352 -6.47 -15.22 -11.71
CA LEU A 352 -7.88 -14.91 -12.01
C LEU A 352 -8.77 -15.00 -10.76
N PHE A 353 -8.51 -15.97 -9.89
CA PHE A 353 -9.16 -16.10 -8.59
C PHE A 353 -8.92 -14.87 -7.70
N SER A 354 -7.69 -14.35 -7.65
CA SER A 354 -7.37 -13.13 -6.89
C SER A 354 -8.20 -11.93 -7.38
N ASP A 355 -8.39 -11.81 -8.70
CA ASP A 355 -9.18 -10.72 -9.28
C ASP A 355 -10.70 -10.85 -9.00
N ILE A 356 -11.24 -12.08 -8.94
CA ILE A 356 -12.63 -12.35 -8.53
C ILE A 356 -12.88 -11.87 -7.09
N LEU A 357 -11.88 -11.97 -6.21
CA LEU A 357 -12.01 -11.61 -4.79
C LEU A 357 -11.94 -10.10 -4.50
N GLY A 358 -11.61 -9.25 -5.48
CA GLY A 358 -11.45 -7.80 -5.29
C GLY A 358 -12.52 -7.12 -4.40
N PRO A 359 -13.85 -7.34 -4.64
CA PRO A 359 -14.89 -6.75 -3.78
C PRO A 359 -14.85 -7.22 -2.33
N MET A 360 -14.51 -8.49 -2.08
CA MET A 360 -14.39 -9.06 -0.75
C MET A 360 -13.15 -8.50 -0.03
N ASP A 361 -12.03 -8.36 -0.74
CA ASP A 361 -10.79 -7.81 -0.20
C ASP A 361 -10.97 -6.33 0.22
N ASN A 362 -11.83 -5.57 -0.48
CA ASN A 362 -12.20 -4.21 -0.06
C ASN A 362 -12.96 -4.17 1.27
N VAL A 363 -13.85 -5.15 1.51
CA VAL A 363 -14.56 -5.28 2.80
C VAL A 363 -13.58 -5.68 3.90
N ILE A 364 -12.69 -6.65 3.62
CA ILE A 364 -11.66 -7.08 4.56
C ILE A 364 -10.71 -5.90 4.89
N LYS A 365 -10.26 -5.13 3.90
CA LYS A 365 -9.47 -3.89 4.07
C LYS A 365 -10.15 -2.90 5.02
N LEU A 366 -11.44 -2.62 4.83
CA LEU A 366 -12.21 -1.74 5.72
C LEU A 366 -12.23 -2.28 7.16
N LEU A 367 -12.50 -3.57 7.35
CA LEU A 367 -12.52 -4.20 8.67
C LEU A 367 -11.14 -4.20 9.34
N MET A 368 -10.07 -4.45 8.59
CA MET A 368 -8.69 -4.37 9.10
C MET A 368 -8.30 -2.94 9.49
N ASN A 369 -8.70 -1.93 8.70
CA ASN A 369 -8.44 -0.53 9.04
C ASN A 369 -9.26 -0.05 10.26
N ILE A 370 -10.49 -0.55 10.46
CA ILE A 370 -11.25 -0.34 11.72
C ILE A 370 -10.51 -0.97 12.92
N LEU A 371 -10.01 -2.20 12.77
CA LEU A 371 -9.28 -2.90 13.83
C LEU A 371 -7.93 -2.23 14.15
N SER A 372 -7.18 -1.83 13.12
CA SER A 372 -5.91 -1.12 13.25
C SER A 372 -6.10 0.18 14.03
N ARG A 373 -7.08 1.02 13.65
CA ARG A 373 -7.39 2.26 14.38
C ARG A 373 -7.75 2.02 15.85
N ARG A 374 -8.42 0.91 16.18
CA ARG A 374 -8.68 0.53 17.57
C ARG A 374 -7.38 0.16 18.32
N PHE A 375 -6.44 -0.52 17.66
CA PHE A 375 -5.13 -0.87 18.22
C PHE A 375 -4.25 0.37 18.46
N GLU A 376 -4.31 1.39 17.60
CA GLU A 376 -3.67 2.69 17.83
C GLU A 376 -4.14 3.35 19.13
N PHE A 377 -5.45 3.54 19.31
CA PHE A 377 -6.01 4.12 20.54
C PHE A 377 -5.66 3.31 21.80
N GLN A 378 -5.54 1.98 21.67
CA GLN A 378 -5.13 1.12 22.77
C GLN A 378 -3.65 1.30 23.14
N ALA A 379 -2.77 1.57 22.18
CA ALA A 379 -1.36 1.90 22.44
C ALA A 379 -1.16 3.35 22.94
N ASP A 380 -1.94 4.31 22.44
CA ASP A 380 -1.99 5.67 22.98
C ASP A 380 -2.42 5.66 24.46
N ALA A 381 -3.47 4.91 24.79
CA ALA A 381 -3.91 4.73 26.17
C ALA A 381 -2.84 4.03 27.03
N PHE A 382 -2.10 3.06 26.48
CA PHE A 382 -1.00 2.39 27.18
C PHE A 382 0.16 3.35 27.49
N ALA A 383 0.59 4.17 26.52
CA ALA A 383 1.63 5.18 26.73
C ALA A 383 1.19 6.27 27.72
N ASN A 384 -0.07 6.72 27.65
CA ASN A 384 -0.68 7.61 28.64
C ASN A 384 -0.65 7.02 30.06
N ASN A 385 -0.98 5.74 30.23
CA ASN A 385 -0.93 5.05 31.53
C ASN A 385 0.50 4.90 32.09
N LEU A 386 1.54 5.05 31.25
CA LEU A 386 2.94 5.10 31.68
C LEU A 386 3.42 6.52 32.05
N GLY A 387 2.60 7.55 31.83
CA GLY A 387 2.90 8.95 32.12
C GLY A 387 3.29 9.80 30.90
N TYR A 388 3.46 9.21 29.71
CA TYR A 388 4.04 9.88 28.53
C TYR A 388 3.02 10.66 27.69
N ASN A 389 1.96 11.18 28.29
CA ASN A 389 0.85 11.82 27.56
C ASN A 389 1.31 13.07 26.79
N THR A 390 2.01 13.97 27.50
CA THR A 390 2.45 15.26 26.99
C THR A 390 3.52 15.12 25.91
N GLU A 391 4.44 14.18 26.10
CA GLU A 391 5.56 13.88 25.21
C GLU A 391 5.05 13.15 23.96
N LEU A 392 4.10 12.22 24.11
CA LEU A 392 3.46 11.55 22.98
C LEU A 392 2.66 12.56 22.15
N SER A 393 1.84 13.41 22.78
CA SER A 393 1.05 14.42 22.08
C SER A 393 1.94 15.39 21.27
N ARG A 394 3.01 15.91 21.89
CA ARG A 394 4.02 16.74 21.20
C ARG A 394 4.70 15.99 20.06
N SER A 395 5.16 14.76 20.28
CA SER A 395 5.84 13.98 19.23
C SER A 395 4.91 13.70 18.04
N LEU A 396 3.62 13.40 18.26
CA LEU A 396 2.64 13.21 17.19
C LEU A 396 2.38 14.49 16.39
N ILE A 397 2.25 15.65 17.05
CA ILE A 397 2.15 16.97 16.39
C ILE A 397 3.41 17.24 15.55
N LYS A 398 4.58 17.04 16.15
CA LYS A 398 5.89 17.28 15.51
C LYS A 398 6.10 16.39 14.28
N LEU A 399 5.77 15.10 14.39
CA LEU A 399 5.81 14.14 13.29
C LEU A 399 4.81 14.50 12.18
N GLN A 400 3.61 14.95 12.53
CA GLN A 400 2.60 15.39 11.56
C GLN A 400 3.09 16.60 10.75
N ILE A 401 3.68 17.59 11.43
CA ILE A 401 4.28 18.79 10.83
C ILE A 401 5.44 18.40 9.90
N GLN A 402 6.39 17.61 10.41
CA GLN A 402 7.61 17.24 9.67
C GLN A 402 7.35 16.37 8.44
N ASN A 403 6.31 15.53 8.48
CA ASN A 403 5.89 14.70 7.35
C ASN A 403 4.92 15.41 6.39
N LEU A 404 4.55 16.67 6.68
CA LEU A 404 3.46 17.40 6.02
C LEU A 404 2.18 16.56 5.87
N SER A 405 1.93 15.68 6.85
CA SER A 405 0.79 14.77 6.87
C SER A 405 -0.53 15.53 6.86
N THR A 406 -1.58 14.88 6.36
CA THR A 406 -2.90 15.49 6.18
C THR A 406 -3.56 15.81 7.51
N MET A 407 -3.76 17.10 7.77
CA MET A 407 -4.26 17.63 9.04
C MET A 407 -5.76 17.37 9.30
N ASP A 408 -6.53 17.12 8.24
CA ASP A 408 -7.99 16.92 8.30
C ASP A 408 -8.45 16.00 7.15
N ALA A 409 -9.45 15.16 7.39
CA ALA A 409 -9.89 14.17 6.42
C ALA A 409 -11.42 13.99 6.39
N ASP A 410 -11.93 13.62 5.22
CA ASP A 410 -13.30 13.17 5.07
C ASP A 410 -13.48 11.84 5.82
N TRP A 411 -14.52 11.74 6.65
CA TRP A 411 -14.76 10.59 7.53
C TRP A 411 -14.85 9.25 6.77
N MET A 412 -15.35 9.26 5.53
CA MET A 412 -15.52 8.06 4.72
C MET A 412 -14.19 7.65 4.08
N PHE A 413 -13.44 8.62 3.56
CA PHE A 413 -12.07 8.41 3.08
C PHE A 413 -11.16 7.89 4.21
N ALA A 414 -11.15 8.57 5.36
CA ALA A 414 -10.37 8.19 6.53
C ALA A 414 -10.73 6.78 7.02
N SER A 415 -12.03 6.45 7.09
CA SER A 415 -12.45 5.12 7.56
C SER A 415 -12.04 3.97 6.65
N TYR A 416 -11.94 4.21 5.34
CA TYR A 416 -11.60 3.17 4.36
C TYR A 416 -10.10 3.10 4.06
N HIS A 417 -9.38 4.22 4.01
CA HIS A 417 -7.94 4.25 3.70
C HIS A 417 -7.03 4.23 4.93
N PHE A 418 -7.37 4.96 6.01
CA PHE A 418 -6.41 5.16 7.10
C PHE A 418 -6.37 3.96 8.06
N SER A 419 -5.18 3.39 8.16
CA SER A 419 -4.79 2.41 9.18
C SER A 419 -4.69 3.04 10.58
N HIS A 420 -4.47 4.37 10.65
CA HIS A 420 -4.30 5.15 11.86
C HIS A 420 -5.43 6.20 12.04
N PRO A 421 -5.88 6.52 13.26
CA PRO A 421 -6.79 7.63 13.50
C PRO A 421 -6.12 8.96 13.14
N ILE A 422 -6.90 9.96 12.75
CA ILE A 422 -6.35 11.29 12.44
C ILE A 422 -5.80 11.95 13.71
N LEU A 423 -4.80 12.83 13.57
CA LEU A 423 -4.12 13.45 14.71
C LEU A 423 -5.10 14.09 15.73
N SER A 424 -6.14 14.77 15.25
CA SER A 424 -7.15 15.40 16.13
C SER A 424 -7.97 14.39 16.94
N GLU A 425 -8.16 13.15 16.44
CA GLU A 425 -8.81 12.08 17.21
C GLU A 425 -7.86 11.53 18.29
N ARG A 426 -6.58 11.33 17.97
CA ARG A 426 -5.55 10.86 18.91
C ARG A 426 -5.30 11.86 20.03
N LEU A 427 -5.08 13.14 19.70
CA LEU A 427 -4.92 14.22 20.68
C LEU A 427 -6.14 14.36 21.60
N LYS A 428 -7.35 14.19 21.06
CA LYS A 428 -8.57 14.17 21.87
C LYS A 428 -8.62 12.96 22.81
N ALA A 429 -8.22 11.77 22.35
CA ALA A 429 -8.15 10.57 23.19
C ALA A 429 -7.08 10.66 24.29
N LEU A 430 -5.99 11.39 24.03
CA LEU A 430 -4.96 11.75 25.00
C LEU A 430 -5.37 12.93 25.91
N ASN A 431 -6.55 13.53 25.72
CA ASN A 431 -6.99 14.74 26.44
C ASN A 431 -5.99 15.92 26.35
N TRP A 432 -5.24 16.03 25.24
CA TRP A 432 -4.31 17.13 25.02
C TRP A 432 -5.02 18.47 25.08
N GLN A 433 -4.52 19.36 25.95
CA GLN A 433 -4.90 20.76 26.00
C GLN A 433 -3.73 21.58 25.44
N PRO A 434 -3.95 22.46 24.45
CA PRO A 434 -2.90 23.35 23.96
C PRO A 434 -2.32 24.17 25.13
N THR A 435 -1.02 24.03 25.37
CA THR A 435 -0.34 24.82 26.40
C THR A 435 -0.45 26.31 26.03
N GLN A 436 -0.73 27.18 27.01
CA GLN A 436 -1.00 28.61 26.79
C GLN A 436 0.06 29.30 25.90
N LYS A 437 -0.41 30.26 25.10
CA LYS A 437 0.44 31.14 24.26
C LYS A 437 1.62 31.70 25.07
N VAL A 438 2.82 31.18 24.80
CA VAL A 438 4.05 31.94 25.05
C VAL A 438 4.25 32.84 23.83
N GLU A 439 4.06 34.14 24.01
CA GLU A 439 4.22 35.13 22.94
C GLU A 439 5.67 35.14 22.44
N ALA A 440 5.87 34.64 21.22
CA ALA A 440 7.20 34.40 20.68
C ALA A 440 7.89 35.69 20.21
N LYS A 441 8.62 36.34 21.12
CA LYS A 441 9.70 37.34 20.85
C LYS A 441 10.89 36.76 20.04
N ALA A 442 10.64 35.81 19.14
CA ALA A 442 11.65 35.07 18.39
C ALA A 442 11.70 35.44 16.89
N ALA A 443 10.67 36.10 16.36
CA ALA A 443 10.59 36.46 14.93
C ALA A 443 11.70 37.43 14.48
N GLU A 444 12.00 38.47 15.27
CA GLU A 444 12.96 39.52 14.92
C GLU A 444 14.42 39.04 14.75
N LYS A 445 14.78 37.84 15.24
CA LYS A 445 16.15 37.31 15.09
C LYS A 445 16.36 36.40 13.87
N ALA A 446 15.30 36.01 13.17
CA ALA A 446 15.39 35.13 12.01
C ALA A 446 15.47 35.90 10.68
N GLU A 447 14.67 36.96 10.52
CA GLU A 447 14.57 37.72 9.27
C GLU A 447 15.90 38.35 8.84
N GLY A 448 16.73 38.79 9.80
CA GLY A 448 18.04 39.39 9.53
C GLY A 448 19.12 38.45 8.96
N LYS A 449 18.85 37.15 8.77
CA LYS A 449 19.83 36.17 8.25
C LYS A 449 19.45 35.48 6.94
N GLU A 450 18.18 35.47 6.54
CA GLU A 450 17.78 34.81 5.29
C GLU A 450 18.05 35.65 4.03
N ASP A 451 18.07 36.98 4.17
CA ASP A 451 18.13 37.90 3.03
C ASP A 451 19.51 37.94 2.34
N GLU A 452 20.58 37.61 3.07
CA GLU A 452 21.95 37.53 2.53
C GLU A 452 22.17 36.26 1.68
N SER A 453 21.50 35.15 2.03
CA SER A 453 21.68 33.84 1.36
C SER A 453 21.00 33.76 -0.02
N ARG A 454 19.95 34.57 -0.25
CA ARG A 454 19.18 34.55 -1.51
C ARG A 454 19.94 35.07 -2.74
N ARG A 455 21.08 35.76 -2.59
CA ARG A 455 21.79 36.42 -3.71
C ARG A 455 22.72 35.54 -4.55
N VAL A 456 23.04 34.30 -4.13
CA VAL A 456 24.16 33.52 -4.74
C VAL A 456 23.75 32.11 -5.19
N GLY A 457 22.59 31.96 -5.85
CA GLY A 457 21.99 30.63 -6.08
C GLY A 457 21.13 30.40 -7.32
N GLN A 458 21.18 31.23 -8.37
CA GLN A 458 20.41 30.99 -9.60
C GLN A 458 21.25 31.14 -10.88
N THR A 459 21.64 30.04 -11.49
CA THR A 459 21.82 29.94 -12.95
C THR A 459 21.90 28.50 -13.45
N LEU A 460 21.35 28.27 -14.65
CA LEU A 460 21.67 27.18 -15.59
C LEU A 460 21.37 25.73 -15.15
N THR A 461 20.10 25.32 -15.30
CA THR A 461 19.67 23.97 -15.79
C THR A 461 18.16 23.90 -16.03
N LEU A 462 17.36 24.58 -15.20
CA LEU A 462 15.88 24.54 -15.25
C LEU A 462 15.23 25.06 -16.55
N VAL A 463 15.92 25.91 -17.31
CA VAL A 463 15.39 26.53 -18.55
C VAL A 463 15.31 25.54 -19.73
N GLN A 464 16.10 24.47 -19.72
CA GLN A 464 16.10 23.48 -20.80
C GLN A 464 15.01 22.41 -20.61
N LEU A 465 14.76 21.97 -19.36
CA LEU A 465 13.71 20.99 -19.05
C LEU A 465 12.30 21.59 -19.12
N SER A 466 12.13 22.85 -18.74
CA SER A 466 10.86 23.57 -18.87
C SER A 466 10.46 23.83 -20.33
N ARG A 467 11.43 24.04 -21.24
CA ARG A 467 11.16 24.11 -22.69
C ARG A 467 10.68 22.78 -23.27
N LEU A 468 11.23 21.65 -22.80
CA LEU A 468 10.77 20.31 -23.20
C LEU A 468 9.32 20.06 -22.76
N TYR A 469 8.97 20.48 -21.53
CA TYR A 469 7.62 20.41 -20.99
C TYR A 469 6.62 21.25 -21.81
N TRP A 470 6.98 22.50 -22.15
CA TRP A 470 6.12 23.38 -22.96
C TRP A 470 5.89 22.85 -24.39
N GLN A 471 6.90 22.21 -25.00
CA GLN A 471 6.74 21.56 -26.30
C GLN A 471 5.79 20.35 -26.25
N LEU A 472 5.89 19.52 -25.19
CA LEU A 472 4.97 18.39 -24.98
C LEU A 472 3.53 18.84 -24.71
N GLU A 473 3.33 19.89 -23.92
CA GLU A 473 1.99 20.46 -23.69
C GLU A 473 1.37 21.05 -24.97
N LYS A 474 2.19 21.69 -25.81
CA LYS A 474 1.75 22.25 -27.10
C LYS A 474 1.37 21.16 -28.11
N ALA A 475 2.10 20.04 -28.13
CA ALA A 475 1.77 18.87 -28.94
C ALA A 475 0.42 18.23 -28.53
N PHE A 476 0.15 18.12 -27.22
CA PHE A 476 -1.11 17.55 -26.72
C PHE A 476 -2.35 18.42 -27.03
N ARG A 477 -2.18 19.73 -27.17
CA ARG A 477 -3.27 20.67 -27.54
C ARG A 477 -3.57 20.72 -29.05
N GLN A 478 -2.79 20.04 -29.90
CA GLN A 478 -2.94 20.06 -31.36
C GLN A 478 -3.52 18.78 -31.97
N LEU A 479 -4.07 17.86 -31.16
CA LEU A 479 -4.85 16.73 -31.67
C LEU A 479 -6.23 17.21 -32.18
N PRO A 480 -6.53 17.12 -33.49
CA PRO A 480 -7.82 17.57 -34.02
C PRO A 480 -8.93 16.57 -33.66
N ALA A 481 -10.05 17.07 -33.15
CA ALA A 481 -11.24 16.25 -32.90
C ALA A 481 -11.89 15.85 -34.22
N SER A 482 -11.69 14.60 -34.65
CA SER A 482 -12.26 14.03 -35.87
C SER A 482 -13.75 13.70 -35.72
N ARG A 483 -14.61 14.73 -35.79
CA ARG A 483 -16.02 14.52 -36.17
C ARG A 483 -16.11 14.28 -37.67
N LYS A 484 -16.11 13.02 -38.10
CA LYS A 484 -16.61 12.66 -39.43
C LYS A 484 -18.15 12.64 -39.40
N ALA A 485 -18.77 13.67 -39.96
CA ALA A 485 -20.07 13.55 -40.58
C ALA A 485 -19.86 13.11 -42.05
N CYS A 486 -20.79 12.32 -42.59
CA CYS A 486 -20.75 11.88 -43.99
C CYS A 486 -21.39 12.91 -44.94
N SER A 487 -21.26 12.68 -46.26
CA SER A 487 -21.56 13.56 -47.41
C SER A 487 -20.53 14.68 -47.65
N GLY A 488 -20.05 14.93 -48.86
CA GLY A 488 -20.30 14.27 -50.17
C GLY A 488 -19.31 14.76 -51.25
N ASP A 489 -19.70 14.62 -52.52
CA ASP A 489 -19.10 15.22 -53.74
C ASP A 489 -17.80 14.51 -54.24
N ASP A 490 -17.55 14.25 -55.54
CA ASP A 490 -18.08 14.73 -56.85
C ASP A 490 -17.80 13.64 -57.95
N PRO A 491 -18.08 13.82 -59.27
CA PRO A 491 -19.33 14.21 -59.95
C PRO A 491 -19.66 13.32 -61.20
N GLU A 492 -20.85 13.46 -61.82
CA GLU A 492 -21.03 13.67 -63.30
C GLU A 492 -22.49 13.63 -63.82
N VAL A 493 -22.89 14.74 -64.48
CA VAL A 493 -23.77 14.88 -65.68
C VAL A 493 -25.29 14.55 -65.64
N VAL A 494 -26.05 15.43 -66.34
CA VAL A 494 -27.45 15.35 -66.85
C VAL A 494 -28.58 16.09 -66.08
N LYS A 495 -28.74 17.37 -66.46
CA LYS A 495 -29.98 18.13 -66.80
C LYS A 495 -31.09 18.48 -65.77
N THR A 496 -31.45 19.76 -65.89
CA THR A 496 -32.81 20.40 -65.88
C THR A 496 -33.52 20.87 -64.59
N SER A 497 -33.43 22.21 -64.41
CA SER A 497 -34.55 23.17 -64.27
C SER A 497 -35.16 23.52 -62.89
N GLY A 498 -35.57 24.80 -62.73
CA GLY A 498 -36.31 25.34 -61.57
C GLY A 498 -35.42 25.94 -60.44
N ARG A 499 -35.04 27.23 -60.39
CA ARG A 499 -35.88 28.43 -60.10
C ARG A 499 -36.76 28.17 -58.85
N ILE A 500 -36.65 28.85 -57.69
CA ILE A 500 -36.59 30.32 -57.42
C ILE A 500 -36.08 30.61 -55.97
N TYR A 501 -35.36 31.72 -55.79
CA TYR A 501 -34.89 32.38 -54.54
C TYR A 501 -35.99 33.36 -53.98
N PRO A 502 -35.83 34.23 -52.94
CA PRO A 502 -34.88 34.30 -51.80
C PRO A 502 -35.54 34.79 -50.46
N ARG A 503 -34.68 35.25 -49.52
CA ARG A 503 -34.88 36.35 -48.51
C ARG A 503 -35.57 36.01 -47.18
N ARG A 504 -35.28 36.74 -46.07
CA ARG A 504 -34.09 37.46 -45.53
C ARG A 504 -34.51 38.15 -44.20
N ARG A 505 -33.52 38.57 -43.39
CA ARG A 505 -33.63 39.43 -42.14
C ARG A 505 -34.15 38.64 -40.92
N ARG A 506 -33.51 38.57 -39.74
CA ARG A 506 -32.51 39.39 -38.99
C ARG A 506 -33.09 40.65 -38.31
N ILE A 507 -32.60 40.94 -37.09
CA ILE A 507 -32.91 42.04 -36.15
C ILE A 507 -34.08 41.64 -35.21
N ALA A 508 -33.95 41.34 -33.91
CA ALA A 508 -33.13 41.79 -32.77
C ALA A 508 -33.59 43.12 -32.13
N ILE A 509 -33.74 43.19 -30.78
CA ILE A 509 -33.37 44.30 -29.84
C ILE A 509 -34.19 44.30 -28.52
N THR A 510 -33.46 44.44 -27.39
CA THR A 510 -33.75 44.84 -25.97
C THR A 510 -35.06 44.45 -25.24
N ARG A 511 -35.10 43.86 -24.03
CA ARG A 511 -34.52 44.21 -22.68
C ARG A 511 -35.28 45.31 -21.90
N GLN A 512 -35.47 45.04 -20.59
CA GLN A 512 -36.14 45.81 -19.49
C GLN A 512 -37.62 45.46 -19.26
N GLY A 513 -38.15 45.35 -18.02
CA GLY A 513 -37.52 45.40 -16.69
C GLY A 513 -38.53 45.82 -15.59
N ILE A 514 -38.27 45.47 -14.30
CA ILE A 514 -39.06 45.86 -13.10
C ILE A 514 -40.43 45.15 -12.99
N GLY A 515 -40.92 44.67 -11.83
CA GLY A 515 -40.38 44.58 -10.47
C GLY A 515 -41.45 44.09 -9.45
N SER A 516 -41.20 44.30 -8.15
CA SER A 516 -42.16 44.24 -7.02
C SER A 516 -42.55 42.89 -6.34
N ARG A 517 -41.88 42.65 -5.19
CA ARG A 517 -42.44 42.27 -3.85
C ARG A 517 -43.08 40.89 -3.61
N SER A 518 -43.12 40.54 -2.31
CA SER A 518 -43.33 39.22 -1.68
C SER A 518 -44.58 39.24 -0.77
N PRO A 519 -44.77 38.37 0.26
CA PRO A 519 -44.38 36.96 0.49
C PRO A 519 -45.60 36.06 0.87
N LEU A 520 -45.43 34.74 1.05
CA LEU A 520 -46.20 33.95 2.03
C LEU A 520 -45.48 32.63 2.39
N LEU A 521 -45.80 32.05 3.55
CA LEU A 521 -44.90 31.21 4.34
C LEU A 521 -45.44 29.77 4.58
N GLN A 522 -44.58 28.77 4.37
CA GLN A 522 -44.45 27.48 5.10
C GLN A 522 -45.55 26.39 5.15
N ALA A 523 -45.02 25.16 5.29
CA ALA A 523 -45.60 23.92 5.85
C ALA A 523 -46.60 23.15 4.94
N MET A 524 -46.63 21.80 4.90
CA MET A 524 -46.21 20.78 5.88
C MET A 524 -45.61 19.50 5.26
N LEU A 525 -44.91 18.73 6.10
CA LEU A 525 -44.58 17.31 5.93
C LEU A 525 -45.74 16.43 6.44
N ARG A 526 -46.05 15.28 5.80
CA ARG A 526 -46.17 13.93 6.44
C ARG A 526 -46.63 12.81 5.49
N ARG A 527 -46.47 11.57 5.99
CA ARG A 527 -46.78 10.25 5.37
C ARG A 527 -48.28 9.99 5.22
N PRO A 528 -48.65 8.84 4.60
CA PRO A 528 -49.48 7.89 5.34
C PRO A 528 -48.98 6.43 5.30
N THR A 529 -49.68 5.55 6.04
CA THR A 529 -49.40 4.12 6.23
C THR A 529 -50.72 3.34 6.32
N VAL A 530 -50.82 2.16 5.67
CA VAL A 530 -51.63 0.97 6.04
C VAL A 530 -53.17 1.17 6.03
N GLN A 531 -54.03 0.41 5.32
CA GLN A 531 -54.36 -1.01 5.52
C GLN A 531 -55.45 -1.55 4.54
N GLN A 532 -55.70 -2.87 4.61
CA GLN A 532 -56.92 -3.65 4.24
C GLN A 532 -57.03 -4.38 2.88
N ILE A 533 -57.72 -5.52 2.95
CA ILE A 533 -58.04 -6.55 1.94
C ILE A 533 -59.57 -6.77 2.02
N PRO A 534 -60.28 -7.24 0.98
CA PRO A 534 -60.69 -8.66 1.02
C PRO A 534 -60.82 -9.41 -0.34
N ARG A 535 -61.00 -10.74 -0.19
CA ARG A 535 -61.19 -11.88 -1.12
C ARG A 535 -62.18 -11.71 -2.30
N CYS A 536 -62.01 -12.50 -3.38
CA CYS A 536 -62.94 -13.64 -3.69
C CYS A 536 -62.52 -14.60 -4.85
N ALA A 537 -62.41 -15.89 -4.51
CA ALA A 537 -63.00 -17.12 -5.12
C ALA A 537 -62.80 -17.56 -6.62
N PRO A 538 -62.95 -18.89 -6.93
CA PRO A 538 -62.35 -19.53 -8.12
C PRO A 538 -63.28 -20.48 -8.95
N ALA A 539 -62.70 -21.22 -9.90
CA ALA A 539 -63.26 -22.37 -10.63
C ALA A 539 -62.08 -23.23 -11.19
N THR A 540 -62.05 -24.56 -11.36
CA THR A 540 -62.68 -25.80 -10.79
C THR A 540 -62.03 -26.99 -11.55
N ALA A 541 -62.30 -28.25 -11.12
CA ALA A 541 -61.85 -29.54 -11.71
C ALA A 541 -60.38 -29.96 -11.45
N SER A 542 -59.99 -31.00 -10.69
CA SER A 542 -60.57 -32.25 -10.12
C SER A 542 -60.34 -33.56 -10.91
N ASN A 543 -59.45 -34.42 -10.39
CA ASN A 543 -59.67 -35.84 -10.04
C ASN A 543 -58.34 -36.45 -9.52
N THR A 544 -58.19 -36.83 -8.25
CA THR A 544 -58.55 -38.11 -7.56
C THR A 544 -57.79 -39.34 -8.07
N ALA A 545 -57.28 -40.28 -7.25
CA ALA A 545 -57.39 -40.52 -5.79
C ALA A 545 -56.08 -41.19 -5.24
N ALA A 546 -55.65 -40.96 -4.00
CA ALA A 546 -55.87 -41.79 -2.78
C ALA A 546 -55.24 -43.21 -2.82
N ALA A 547 -54.74 -43.86 -1.76
CA ALA A 547 -54.34 -43.53 -0.38
C ALA A 547 -53.41 -44.70 0.12
N ARG A 548 -52.97 -44.91 1.38
CA ARG A 548 -53.19 -44.31 2.73
C ARG A 548 -51.96 -44.59 3.63
N SER A 549 -52.01 -44.22 4.91
CA SER A 549 -51.08 -44.59 6.01
C SER A 549 -51.76 -45.58 7.00
N PRO A 550 -51.12 -46.15 8.06
CA PRO A 550 -50.63 -45.40 9.25
C PRO A 550 -49.46 -45.99 10.13
N LYS A 551 -48.96 -45.17 11.08
CA LYS A 551 -48.58 -45.36 12.52
C LYS A 551 -48.31 -46.79 13.09
N SER A 552 -47.47 -47.04 14.12
CA SER A 552 -46.45 -46.27 14.90
C SER A 552 -45.71 -47.17 15.95
N THR A 553 -44.65 -46.61 16.59
CA THR A 553 -44.17 -46.83 17.99
C THR A 553 -43.17 -47.95 18.40
N PHE A 554 -42.31 -47.55 19.35
CA PHE A 554 -41.50 -48.27 20.36
C PHE A 554 -40.09 -48.83 20.05
N SER A 555 -39.33 -49.04 21.13
CA SER A 555 -37.87 -48.85 21.31
C SER A 555 -37.10 -50.12 21.70
N HIS A 556 -35.75 -50.09 21.75
CA HIS A 556 -34.94 -50.60 22.88
C HIS A 556 -33.43 -50.24 22.79
N LEU A 557 -32.78 -50.09 23.96
CA LEU A 557 -31.31 -50.01 24.17
C LEU A 557 -30.72 -51.43 24.41
N PRO A 558 -29.39 -51.62 24.39
CA PRO A 558 -28.66 -51.67 25.67
C PRO A 558 -27.23 -51.06 25.68
N THR A 559 -26.71 -50.89 26.89
CA THR A 559 -25.37 -50.41 27.28
C THR A 559 -24.45 -51.54 27.75
N LEU A 560 -23.10 -51.39 27.73
CA LEU A 560 -22.19 -52.08 28.65
C LEU A 560 -20.81 -51.35 28.82
N ARG A 561 -20.19 -51.53 29.99
CA ARG A 561 -18.89 -51.03 30.55
C ARG A 561 -18.52 -52.01 31.71
N PRO A 562 -17.42 -51.92 32.50
CA PRO A 562 -16.08 -51.33 32.34
C PRO A 562 -14.93 -52.35 32.67
N THR A 563 -13.66 -51.92 32.76
CA THR A 563 -12.76 -52.20 33.92
C THR A 563 -11.45 -51.39 33.86
N LEU A 564 -10.73 -51.32 34.99
CA LEU A 564 -9.55 -50.50 35.28
C LEU A 564 -8.33 -51.40 35.59
N PHE A 565 -7.10 -50.88 35.49
CA PHE A 565 -6.08 -51.02 36.56
C PHE A 565 -4.97 -49.94 36.42
N ASN A 566 -4.24 -49.74 37.51
CA ASN A 566 -3.39 -48.59 37.81
C ASN A 566 -1.92 -49.01 37.92
N THR A 567 -0.94 -48.15 37.59
CA THR A 567 0.31 -47.93 38.38
C THR A 567 1.25 -46.89 37.76
N THR A 568 1.80 -46.04 38.63
CA THR A 568 2.91 -45.08 38.43
C THR A 568 4.15 -45.59 39.22
N PRO A 569 5.32 -44.91 39.31
CA PRO A 569 5.76 -43.63 38.71
C PRO A 569 7.20 -43.60 38.11
N SER A 570 7.50 -42.59 37.30
CA SER A 570 8.79 -41.86 37.36
C SER A 570 8.71 -40.49 36.66
N SER A 571 9.33 -39.50 37.29
CA SER A 571 9.48 -38.09 36.84
C SER A 571 10.99 -37.80 36.66
N PRO A 572 11.48 -36.63 36.17
CA PRO A 572 10.76 -35.36 35.92
C PRO A 572 11.10 -34.57 34.63
N SER A 573 10.25 -33.57 34.31
CA SER A 573 10.53 -32.38 33.46
C SER A 573 10.81 -32.64 31.95
N VAL A 574 10.45 -31.80 30.97
CA VAL A 574 10.59 -30.33 30.82
C VAL A 574 9.54 -29.79 29.81
N PHE A 575 8.85 -28.68 30.18
CA PHE A 575 8.14 -27.69 29.33
C PHE A 575 6.80 -27.98 28.60
N ARG A 576 5.74 -27.65 29.35
CA ARG A 576 4.59 -26.78 28.99
C ARG A 576 4.85 -25.66 27.95
N ALA A 577 4.12 -25.72 26.82
CA ALA A 577 3.51 -24.59 26.08
C ALA A 577 4.42 -23.45 25.52
N PRO A 578 3.88 -22.46 24.77
CA PRO A 578 3.30 -22.67 23.44
C PRO A 578 3.79 -21.67 22.37
N ASN A 579 3.41 -21.94 21.10
CA ASN A 579 2.94 -20.94 20.11
C ASN A 579 3.95 -20.04 19.32
N GLN A 580 3.53 -19.67 18.09
CA GLN A 580 3.73 -18.36 17.39
C GLN A 580 5.09 -18.07 16.64
N THR A 581 5.20 -17.35 15.49
CA THR A 581 4.28 -16.72 14.48
C THR A 581 5.05 -16.20 13.21
N LEU A 582 4.36 -15.85 12.11
CA LEU A 582 4.86 -15.74 10.71
C LEU A 582 4.69 -14.39 9.95
N LEU A 583 5.52 -14.04 8.92
CA LEU A 583 5.17 -13.37 7.60
C LEU A 583 6.07 -13.60 6.33
N SER A 584 5.42 -13.87 5.17
CA SER A 584 5.87 -14.15 3.78
C SER A 584 4.90 -13.46 2.80
N ARG A 585 5.30 -13.28 1.54
CA ARG A 585 4.60 -12.52 0.49
C ARG A 585 4.13 -13.41 -0.65
N GLN A 586 2.87 -13.26 -1.08
CA GLN A 586 2.36 -13.79 -2.36
C GLN A 586 2.42 -12.73 -3.48
N PRO A 587 2.48 -13.14 -4.76
CA PRO A 587 2.29 -12.25 -5.90
C PRO A 587 0.79 -12.12 -6.25
N THR A 588 0.17 -11.00 -5.87
CA THR A 588 -1.10 -10.55 -6.46
C THR A 588 -0.85 -9.96 -7.84
N THR A 589 -1.74 -10.20 -8.80
CA THR A 589 -1.58 -9.76 -10.18
C THR A 589 -2.84 -9.09 -10.72
N THR A 590 -2.72 -7.86 -11.22
CA THR A 590 -3.68 -7.18 -12.12
C THR A 590 -5.10 -6.89 -11.62
N ALA A 591 -5.12 -6.08 -10.55
CA ALA A 591 -6.05 -4.95 -10.44
C ALA A 591 -7.55 -5.27 -10.19
N ALA A 592 -7.77 -6.00 -9.11
CA ALA A 592 -8.39 -5.33 -7.96
C ALA A 592 -7.63 -4.01 -7.69
N THR A 593 -8.26 -2.87 -7.95
CA THR A 593 -7.68 -1.53 -7.80
C THR A 593 -7.47 -1.23 -6.31
N THR A 594 -6.48 -1.86 -5.70
CA THR A 594 -5.78 -1.21 -4.61
C THR A 594 -5.07 -0.04 -5.25
N SER A 595 -5.73 1.13 -5.24
CA SER A 595 -4.99 2.36 -5.40
C SER A 595 -3.81 2.28 -4.44
N GLU A 596 -2.60 2.49 -4.95
CA GLU A 596 -1.51 2.98 -4.10
C GLU A 596 -1.90 4.40 -3.67
N THR A 597 -2.96 4.52 -2.86
CA THR A 597 -3.16 5.65 -1.99
C THR A 597 -1.96 5.64 -1.07
N LEU A 598 -0.94 6.39 -1.48
CA LEU A 598 -0.01 7.05 -0.58
C LEU A 598 -0.85 7.56 0.58
N ASP A 599 -0.74 6.83 1.67
CA ASP A 599 -1.50 7.08 2.87
C ASP A 599 -1.26 8.56 3.20
N LEU A 600 -2.35 9.32 3.32
CA LEU A 600 -2.28 10.79 3.34
C LEU A 600 -1.77 11.30 4.70
N LEU A 601 -1.72 10.40 5.68
CA LEU A 601 -0.78 10.37 6.80
C LEU A 601 0.43 9.54 6.36
N ALA A 602 1.66 10.05 6.49
CA ALA A 602 2.83 9.36 5.95
C ALA A 602 2.93 7.89 6.44
N LYS A 603 3.34 6.98 5.53
CA LYS A 603 3.65 5.54 5.79
C LYS A 603 4.78 5.30 6.82
N SER A 604 5.15 6.32 7.59
CA SER A 604 6.21 6.37 8.57
C SER A 604 5.69 6.54 10.00
N SER A 605 4.38 6.57 10.25
CA SER A 605 3.86 6.41 11.61
C SER A 605 3.93 4.94 12.05
N ILE A 606 5.08 4.57 12.57
CA ILE A 606 5.28 3.82 13.82
C ILE A 606 4.87 2.32 13.83
N THR A 607 3.66 1.90 13.43
CA THR A 607 3.10 0.64 13.97
C THR A 607 3.17 -0.60 13.04
N SER A 608 3.53 -0.42 11.76
CA SER A 608 3.58 -1.51 10.79
C SER A 608 4.92 -2.26 10.80
N HIS A 609 5.01 -3.39 11.52
CA HIS A 609 6.16 -4.30 11.42
C HIS A 609 6.42 -4.63 9.92
N PRO A 610 7.63 -4.40 9.36
CA PRO A 610 7.85 -4.46 7.90
C PRO A 610 7.51 -5.80 7.25
N ALA A 611 7.57 -6.89 8.03
CA ALA A 611 7.09 -8.20 7.58
C ALA A 611 5.55 -8.30 7.56
N LEU A 612 4.81 -7.69 8.50
CA LEU A 612 3.33 -7.71 8.59
C LEU A 612 2.68 -6.97 7.42
N ALA A 613 3.31 -5.87 7.01
CA ALA A 613 2.89 -5.06 5.88
C ALA A 613 3.22 -5.69 4.50
N GLY A 614 2.97 -6.99 4.31
CA GLY A 614 2.97 -7.69 3.00
C GLY A 614 4.15 -7.40 2.06
N CYS A 615 5.33 -7.11 2.60
CA CYS A 615 6.49 -6.53 1.88
C CYS A 615 6.16 -5.32 0.98
N ALA A 616 5.05 -4.62 1.22
CA ALA A 616 4.64 -3.37 0.58
C ALA A 616 5.24 -2.12 1.28
N SER A 617 6.05 -2.34 2.32
CA SER A 617 7.18 -1.46 2.61
C SER A 617 8.07 -1.41 1.36
N GLN A 618 8.04 -0.27 0.65
CA GLN A 618 8.92 -0.02 -0.49
C GLN A 618 10.35 0.20 0.03
N ILE A 619 10.98 -0.88 0.49
CA ILE A 619 12.38 -0.85 0.88
C ILE A 619 13.20 -0.75 -0.41
N ARG A 620 13.81 0.42 -0.58
CA ARG A 620 14.75 0.73 -1.65
C ARG A 620 16.16 0.68 -1.02
N CYS A 621 17.22 0.41 -1.77
CA CYS A 621 18.58 0.08 -1.28
C CYS A 621 19.58 1.25 -1.22
N GLY A 622 20.71 1.07 -0.53
CA GLY A 622 21.69 2.12 -0.23
C GLY A 622 23.07 1.81 -0.82
N PRO A 623 23.91 2.80 -1.19
CA PRO A 623 25.34 2.55 -1.31
C PRO A 623 25.91 2.41 0.12
N ARG A 624 26.95 1.58 0.27
CA ARG A 624 27.70 1.51 1.53
C ARG A 624 28.44 2.84 1.73
N PRO A 625 28.35 3.51 2.90
CA PRO A 625 29.27 4.59 3.23
C PRO A 625 30.66 3.99 3.46
N THR A 626 31.52 4.01 2.44
CA THR A 626 32.85 3.36 2.44
C THR A 626 33.89 4.00 3.38
N MET A 627 33.44 4.79 4.36
CA MET A 627 34.27 5.52 5.31
C MET A 627 34.00 5.11 6.76
N ALA A 628 32.87 4.45 7.06
CA ALA A 628 32.49 4.11 8.44
C ALA A 628 33.51 3.20 9.16
N ASN A 629 34.22 2.35 8.40
CA ASN A 629 35.23 1.41 8.91
C ASN A 629 36.65 1.76 8.43
N ALA A 630 36.89 2.98 7.91
CA ALA A 630 38.21 3.40 7.44
C ALA A 630 39.02 3.97 8.60
N SER A 631 40.28 3.54 8.76
CA SER A 631 41.14 4.09 9.82
C SER A 631 41.31 5.62 9.67
N ARG A 632 41.50 6.33 10.80
CA ARG A 632 41.72 7.79 10.83
C ARG A 632 42.77 8.25 9.80
N LEU A 633 43.78 7.41 9.53
CA LEU A 633 44.85 7.67 8.58
C LEU A 633 44.41 7.58 7.10
N ILE A 634 43.49 6.68 6.75
CA ILE A 634 42.85 6.62 5.43
C ILE A 634 41.87 7.79 5.26
N GLN A 635 41.07 8.07 6.29
CA GLN A 635 40.10 9.16 6.29
C GLN A 635 40.79 10.52 6.12
N LYS A 636 41.85 10.82 6.89
CA LYS A 636 42.65 12.06 6.79
C LYS A 636 43.31 12.20 5.40
N ARG A 637 43.81 11.10 4.81
CA ARG A 637 44.39 11.09 3.45
C ARG A 637 43.36 11.33 2.34
N ARG A 638 42.14 10.78 2.42
CA ARG A 638 41.09 11.04 1.42
C ARG A 638 40.46 12.42 1.61
N HIS A 639 40.11 12.80 2.82
CA HIS A 639 39.50 14.11 3.10
C HIS A 639 40.47 15.26 2.81
N GLY A 640 41.75 15.10 3.16
CA GLY A 640 42.83 16.02 2.81
C GLY A 640 43.17 16.08 1.31
N PHE A 641 42.84 15.04 0.53
CA PHE A 641 42.88 15.14 -0.93
C PHE A 641 41.71 15.98 -1.46
N LEU A 642 40.49 15.63 -1.04
CA LEU A 642 39.27 16.27 -1.53
C LEU A 642 39.18 17.76 -1.14
N SER A 643 39.65 18.15 0.05
CA SER A 643 39.74 19.57 0.43
C SER A 643 40.73 20.34 -0.45
N ARG A 644 41.89 19.74 -0.78
CA ARG A 644 42.87 20.33 -1.71
C ARG A 644 42.39 20.34 -3.16
N VAL A 645 41.51 19.44 -3.59
CA VAL A 645 40.89 19.51 -4.92
C VAL A 645 39.89 20.65 -5.02
N LYS A 646 39.16 20.98 -3.94
CA LYS A 646 38.17 22.07 -3.95
C LYS A 646 38.80 23.45 -4.19
N THR A 647 39.90 23.79 -3.50
CA THR A 647 40.52 25.13 -3.58
C THR A 647 41.55 25.27 -4.72
N GLN A 648 41.66 26.46 -5.32
CA GLN A 648 42.60 26.74 -6.43
C GLN A 648 44.07 26.52 -6.02
N ASN A 649 44.46 26.98 -4.82
CA ASN A 649 45.80 26.79 -4.27
C ASN A 649 46.09 25.31 -3.91
N GLY A 650 45.06 24.57 -3.50
CA GLY A 650 45.16 23.13 -3.30
C GLY A 650 45.41 22.37 -4.62
N ARG A 651 44.70 22.73 -5.71
CA ARG A 651 44.94 22.15 -7.06
C ARG A 651 46.37 22.44 -7.55
N LYS A 652 46.85 23.68 -7.41
CA LYS A 652 48.26 24.05 -7.71
C LYS A 652 49.25 23.20 -6.91
N THR A 653 48.97 22.95 -5.62
CA THR A 653 49.80 22.09 -4.75
C THR A 653 49.82 20.63 -5.23
N LEU A 654 48.68 20.07 -5.62
CA LEU A 654 48.57 18.70 -6.13
C LEU A 654 49.29 18.54 -7.48
N ALA A 655 49.17 19.53 -8.38
CA ALA A 655 49.89 19.57 -9.65
C ALA A 655 51.41 19.61 -9.45
N ARG A 656 51.92 20.51 -8.60
CA ARG A 656 53.34 20.60 -8.25
C ARG A 656 53.88 19.30 -7.60
N ARG A 657 53.06 18.59 -6.82
CA ARG A 657 53.40 17.27 -6.26
C ARG A 657 53.43 16.15 -7.29
N ARG A 658 52.53 16.18 -8.29
CA ARG A 658 52.51 15.23 -9.42
C ARG A 658 53.70 15.44 -10.35
N ALA A 659 54.07 16.69 -10.65
CA ALA A 659 55.28 17.02 -11.41
C ALA A 659 56.57 16.54 -10.73
N LYS A 660 56.60 16.49 -9.39
CA LYS A 660 57.70 15.90 -8.60
C LYS A 660 57.58 14.37 -8.39
N GLY A 661 56.84 13.66 -9.25
CA GLY A 661 56.77 12.18 -9.25
C GLY A 661 56.21 11.51 -7.99
N ARG A 662 55.56 12.25 -7.07
CA ARG A 662 55.18 11.69 -5.76
C ARG A 662 54.04 10.67 -5.86
N LYS A 663 54.32 9.41 -5.50
CA LYS A 663 53.34 8.29 -5.43
C LYS A 663 52.13 8.57 -4.51
N LYS A 664 52.21 9.51 -3.56
CA LYS A 664 51.11 9.91 -2.67
C LYS A 664 50.90 11.43 -2.74
N LEU A 665 49.81 11.87 -3.37
CA LEU A 665 49.54 13.29 -3.62
C LEU A 665 48.93 14.03 -2.42
N SER A 666 48.24 13.33 -1.50
CA SER A 666 47.42 13.95 -0.44
C SER A 666 48.02 13.96 0.97
N ALA A 667 49.13 13.25 1.18
CA ALA A 667 49.80 13.12 2.46
C ALA A 667 50.54 14.41 2.86
#